data_AF-A0AAE3FJV5-F1
#
_entry.id   AF-A0AAE3FJV5-F1
#
_cell.length_a   1.000
_cell.length_b   1.000
_cell.length_c   1.000
_cell.angle_alpha   90.00
_cell.angle_beta   90.00
_cell.angle_gamma   90.00
#
_symmetry.space_group_name_H-M   'P 1'
#
loop_
_entity.id
_entity.type
_entity.pdbx_description
1 polymer ?
#
loop_
_entity_poly.entity_id
_entity_poly.type
_entity_poly.pdbx_seq_one_letter_code
_entity_poly.pdbx_strand_id
1 'polypeptide(L)'
;MKKKGKYQNAIVAKLLLCALLCPCILGACGGGTAADSTGSGSVPVTDDPNAIVYYIDSENGDSSNDGLSPEKPLKSAMKLFQEGLQPGDTVLFRRGTTCKDRLRLKVSGTAEKPITVGAYGEGDAPLMKVTGAACALTLIDVSYVIVENLAIEAPTGAGIWIDAQNRDITDVTVRNCTFNNIYYIEQYNRADMSTGPSSRSAILIGSIRGGTNSFLDYTKEYKLKNVLISGCTVTKSYSGFMFYGGLNKYIENARVENCVIDDMRGEGMIFEGCRDSVATGCKFLRTCKDNSYYMAPAWFHMAEDCIIEKSEFGWNITDKDGMTVDFDGGSVRCTYQYIYSHDNARFMQNCHDADVHGPNKGNTVRYCLSINDNMMNSHGFVGAGSSASLRNLSFYNNVLINSATFYLEHYNNLLWENNIIVFADGHTLIEPYSIKTVDNNVYYGTDHVPAFDKTGTLADPGFVGGDLYDIASYVLSATSPIVGKGRLIDESVTEDIAGNPITKDSVMIGCFAVTGDHAGKIEFNPEPENILEIGTKEELVAFAGKVNAGEFYHTTKVILTADIDLGGMSWYPIGDQGKNQVGFSGIFDGQGHTISNAVIATDDTKEGWYGTGLFGTSTCGVFRNFRLVNFTYDGKSSRGERYGLVVGRLMSGVIENCYIEGKATGYAAVGGVVGMAEGSVNIRNCVVNVEVTTTSGTAAGGIIAYNRYGECVIKNCLFTGKVNGGTMKKNGALIGETWKDYTRTLITDSYYLDDGNQKSYGCNGSESAHGVIIETGSGALGRADILKKAAEHPLYR
;
A
#
# COMPACT_ATOMS: atom_id res chain seq x y z
N MET A 1 30.49 -62.73 -8.56
CA MET A 1 31.00 -63.88 -7.76
C MET A 1 30.91 -63.53 -6.28
N LYS A 2 30.38 -64.43 -5.43
CA LYS A 2 30.74 -64.76 -4.02
C LYS A 2 31.22 -63.61 -3.08
N LYS A 3 30.66 -63.33 -1.88
CA LYS A 3 29.64 -63.92 -0.97
C LYS A 3 28.94 -62.74 -0.20
N LYS A 4 27.63 -62.71 0.14
CA LYS A 4 26.84 -63.44 1.20
C LYS A 4 27.45 -63.34 2.62
N GLY A 5 26.72 -63.03 3.71
CA GLY A 5 25.29 -62.77 3.99
C GLY A 5 25.12 -62.17 5.43
N LYS A 6 23.93 -61.88 5.98
CA LYS A 6 22.83 -62.81 6.38
C LYS A 6 21.50 -62.09 6.73
N TYR A 7 20.37 -62.76 6.39
CA TYR A 7 19.01 -62.86 7.01
C TYR A 7 18.52 -61.82 8.04
N GLN A 8 17.32 -61.21 7.96
CA GLN A 8 15.90 -61.66 7.76
C GLN A 8 15.09 -62.05 9.04
N ASN A 9 13.97 -61.32 9.20
CA ASN A 9 12.60 -61.75 9.57
C ASN A 9 12.14 -62.01 11.04
N ALA A 10 11.19 -61.15 11.45
CA ALA A 10 9.80 -61.46 11.86
C ALA A 10 9.38 -61.54 13.36
N ILE A 11 8.04 -61.46 13.54
CA ILE A 11 7.19 -61.55 14.76
C ILE A 11 7.01 -60.18 15.46
N VAL A 12 5.86 -59.48 15.47
CA VAL A 12 4.40 -59.78 15.59
C VAL A 12 3.88 -59.87 17.04
N ALA A 13 3.06 -58.87 17.39
CA ALA A 13 2.01 -58.83 18.43
C ALA A 13 2.36 -59.01 19.94
N LYS A 14 2.07 -57.95 20.72
CA LYS A 14 0.94 -57.96 21.68
C LYS A 14 0.54 -56.56 22.17
N LEU A 15 -0.76 -56.38 22.41
CA LEU A 15 -1.43 -55.16 22.92
C LEU A 15 -1.71 -55.24 24.44
N LEU A 16 -2.09 -54.07 25.01
CA LEU A 16 -2.88 -53.84 26.25
C LEU A 16 -2.14 -54.10 27.59
N LEU A 17 -2.06 -53.12 28.50
CA LEU A 17 -3.21 -52.51 29.18
C LEU A 17 -2.99 -51.05 29.69
N CYS A 18 -4.10 -50.28 29.69
CA CYS A 18 -4.44 -48.94 30.25
C CYS A 18 -3.61 -48.38 31.45
N ALA A 19 -3.47 -47.08 31.77
CA ALA A 19 -4.36 -45.90 31.63
C ALA A 19 -3.67 -44.59 32.15
N LEU A 20 -4.29 -43.41 31.87
CA LEU A 20 -4.23 -42.11 32.63
C LEU A 20 -2.87 -41.35 32.65
N LEU A 21 -2.68 -40.22 31.93
CA LEU A 21 -3.35 -38.91 32.07
C LEU A 21 -3.11 -37.94 30.87
N CYS A 22 -3.99 -36.94 30.80
CA CYS A 22 -4.18 -35.77 29.89
C CYS A 22 -2.95 -34.88 29.55
N PRO A 23 -3.01 -33.90 28.60
CA PRO A 23 -2.82 -34.13 27.14
C PRO A 23 -1.95 -33.06 26.40
N CYS A 24 -1.59 -33.34 25.13
CA CYS A 24 -1.26 -32.41 24.00
C CYS A 24 -0.25 -31.24 24.21
N ILE A 25 0.50 -30.73 23.23
CA ILE A 25 0.30 -30.62 21.76
C ILE A 25 1.65 -30.83 21.04
N LEU A 26 1.67 -31.60 19.94
CA LEU A 26 2.65 -31.48 18.84
C LEU A 26 2.18 -32.33 17.63
N GLY A 27 2.27 -31.77 16.42
CA GLY A 27 1.84 -32.42 15.16
C GLY A 27 1.45 -31.35 14.12
N ALA A 28 2.37 -30.79 13.34
CA ALA A 28 3.14 -31.38 12.23
C ALA A 28 2.32 -31.51 10.91
N CYS A 29 2.38 -30.42 10.14
CA CYS A 29 2.54 -30.35 8.68
C CYS A 29 2.09 -31.56 7.83
N GLY A 30 1.05 -31.34 7.01
CA GLY A 30 0.77 -32.12 5.81
C GLY A 30 0.40 -31.16 4.67
N GLY A 31 1.17 -31.17 3.58
CA GLY A 31 0.93 -30.28 2.43
C GLY A 31 -0.27 -30.71 1.60
N GLY A 32 -1.06 -29.75 1.13
CA GLY A 32 -2.16 -29.93 0.18
C GLY A 32 -2.07 -28.86 -0.92
N THR A 33 -2.16 -29.29 -2.17
CA THR A 33 -2.12 -28.43 -3.36
C THR A 33 -3.41 -27.62 -3.50
N ALA A 34 -3.30 -26.41 -4.05
CA ALA A 34 -4.45 -25.58 -4.42
C ALA A 34 -5.42 -26.32 -5.37
N ALA A 35 -6.72 -26.05 -5.21
CA ALA A 35 -7.79 -26.57 -6.05
C ALA A 35 -8.83 -25.47 -6.31
N ASP A 36 -9.38 -25.46 -7.53
CA ASP A 36 -10.28 -24.43 -8.07
C ASP A 36 -11.45 -24.05 -7.17
N SER A 37 -11.70 -22.74 -7.07
CA SER A 37 -12.83 -22.14 -6.34
C SER A 37 -14.14 -22.21 -7.12
N THR A 38 -14.71 -23.41 -7.29
CA THR A 38 -16.13 -23.61 -7.64
C THR A 38 -16.77 -24.67 -6.75
N GLY A 39 -16.88 -24.36 -5.45
CA GLY A 39 -17.55 -25.21 -4.46
C GLY A 39 -18.57 -24.41 -3.66
N SER A 40 -19.84 -24.83 -3.68
CA SER A 40 -20.90 -24.24 -2.88
C SER A 40 -20.62 -24.46 -1.39
N GLY A 41 -20.25 -23.40 -0.68
CA GLY A 41 -20.02 -23.44 0.76
C GLY A 41 -21.33 -23.70 1.50
N SER A 42 -21.53 -24.94 1.96
CA SER A 42 -22.64 -25.27 2.85
C SER A 42 -22.51 -24.52 4.17
N VAL A 43 -23.51 -23.69 4.50
CA VAL A 43 -23.63 -22.98 5.79
C VAL A 43 -23.49 -23.99 6.94
N PRO A 44 -22.73 -23.69 8.00
CA PRO A 44 -22.72 -24.53 9.20
C PRO A 44 -24.08 -24.44 9.91
N VAL A 45 -24.93 -25.45 9.67
CA VAL A 45 -26.19 -25.61 10.40
C VAL A 45 -25.86 -26.10 11.80
N THR A 46 -26.33 -25.39 12.82
CA THR A 46 -26.24 -25.82 14.22
C THR A 46 -27.32 -26.88 14.49
N ASP A 47 -26.92 -28.06 14.97
CA ASP A 47 -27.84 -29.15 15.38
C ASP A 47 -28.60 -28.84 16.71
N ASP A 48 -28.79 -27.56 17.05
CA ASP A 48 -29.59 -27.15 18.21
C ASP A 48 -31.08 -27.00 17.81
N PRO A 49 -31.99 -27.83 18.34
CA PRO A 49 -33.42 -27.77 17.99
C PRO A 49 -34.13 -26.47 18.44
N ASN A 50 -33.43 -25.51 19.06
CA ASN A 50 -33.96 -24.22 19.47
C ASN A 50 -33.39 -23.01 18.69
N ALA A 51 -32.36 -23.20 17.86
CA ALA A 51 -31.76 -22.14 17.07
C ALA A 51 -32.55 -21.95 15.76
N ILE A 52 -33.01 -20.73 15.48
CA ILE A 52 -33.85 -20.44 14.31
C ILE A 52 -33.04 -19.76 13.20
N VAL A 53 -33.16 -20.26 11.98
CA VAL A 53 -32.63 -19.61 10.77
C VAL A 53 -33.75 -18.82 10.08
N TYR A 54 -33.58 -17.51 10.00
CA TYR A 54 -34.47 -16.56 9.34
C TYR A 54 -33.92 -16.13 7.98
N TYR A 55 -34.72 -16.26 6.93
CA TYR A 55 -34.38 -15.88 5.55
C TYR A 55 -35.03 -14.55 5.19
N ILE A 56 -34.23 -13.60 4.69
CA ILE A 56 -34.65 -12.27 4.29
C ILE A 56 -34.42 -12.06 2.80
N ASP A 57 -35.45 -11.66 2.06
CA ASP A 57 -35.35 -11.18 0.68
C ASP A 57 -36.00 -9.80 0.64
N SER A 58 -35.18 -8.75 0.62
CA SER A 58 -35.67 -7.37 0.70
C SER A 58 -36.44 -6.91 -0.54
N GLU A 59 -36.38 -7.65 -1.64
CA GLU A 59 -37.03 -7.31 -2.90
C GLU A 59 -38.30 -8.15 -3.11
N ASN A 60 -38.18 -9.47 -3.01
CA ASN A 60 -39.25 -10.43 -3.32
C ASN A 60 -39.93 -11.04 -2.10
N GLY A 61 -39.38 -10.86 -0.89
CA GLY A 61 -39.99 -11.35 0.35
C GLY A 61 -41.30 -10.63 0.69
N ASP A 62 -42.07 -11.26 1.58
CA ASP A 62 -43.38 -10.78 2.06
C ASP A 62 -43.37 -10.65 3.59
N SER A 63 -44.20 -9.78 4.17
CA SER A 63 -44.31 -9.60 5.63
C SER A 63 -45.27 -10.58 6.30
N SER A 64 -46.04 -11.36 5.53
CA SER A 64 -46.91 -12.44 5.97
C SER A 64 -46.21 -13.82 5.99
N ASN A 65 -45.02 -13.92 5.40
CA ASN A 65 -44.18 -15.11 5.49
C ASN A 65 -43.65 -15.31 6.92
N ASP A 66 -43.36 -16.56 7.28
CA ASP A 66 -42.73 -16.91 8.55
C ASP A 66 -41.21 -16.61 8.57
N GLY A 67 -40.57 -16.56 7.40
CA GLY A 67 -39.13 -16.38 7.26
C GLY A 67 -38.32 -17.64 7.53
N LEU A 68 -38.94 -18.80 7.73
CA LEU A 68 -38.28 -20.03 8.19
C LEU A 68 -37.78 -20.92 7.03
N SER A 69 -37.90 -20.46 5.78
CA SER A 69 -37.43 -21.17 4.59
C SER A 69 -37.02 -20.19 3.47
N PRO A 70 -36.07 -20.56 2.59
CA PRO A 70 -35.69 -19.77 1.41
C PRO A 70 -36.85 -19.46 0.45
N GLU A 71 -37.88 -20.31 0.43
CA GLU A 71 -39.09 -20.17 -0.40
C GLU A 71 -40.14 -19.23 0.20
N LYS A 72 -40.05 -18.96 1.51
CA LYS A 72 -40.91 -18.01 2.23
C LYS A 72 -40.07 -17.00 3.04
N PRO A 73 -39.23 -16.19 2.39
CA PRO A 73 -38.41 -15.21 3.08
C PRO A 73 -39.26 -14.02 3.56
N LEU A 74 -38.87 -13.44 4.69
CA LEU A 74 -39.41 -12.17 5.17
C LEU A 74 -38.91 -11.02 4.28
N LYS A 75 -39.74 -10.00 4.09
CA LYS A 75 -39.33 -8.77 3.36
C LYS A 75 -38.33 -7.89 4.12
N SER A 76 -38.39 -7.90 5.45
CA SER A 76 -37.64 -6.99 6.31
C SER A 76 -37.20 -7.69 7.58
N ALA A 77 -35.98 -7.37 8.03
CA ALA A 77 -35.41 -7.90 9.26
C ALA A 77 -35.69 -7.00 10.49
N MET A 78 -36.25 -5.80 10.30
CA MET A 78 -36.40 -4.79 11.38
C MET A 78 -37.09 -5.34 12.63
N LYS A 79 -38.17 -6.12 12.47
CA LYS A 79 -38.93 -6.68 13.60
C LYS A 79 -38.11 -7.72 14.39
N LEU A 80 -37.33 -8.56 13.69
CA LEU A 80 -36.46 -9.56 14.32
C LEU A 80 -35.38 -8.87 15.16
N PHE A 81 -34.67 -7.89 14.57
CA PHE A 81 -33.60 -7.16 15.25
C PHE A 81 -34.08 -6.36 16.47
N GLN A 82 -35.33 -5.87 16.44
CA GLN A 82 -35.88 -5.08 17.54
C GLN A 82 -36.28 -5.93 18.76
N GLU A 83 -36.91 -7.09 18.57
CA GLU A 83 -37.56 -7.87 19.66
C GLU A 83 -37.62 -9.40 19.44
N GLY A 84 -37.19 -9.92 18.28
CA GLY A 84 -37.51 -11.29 17.85
C GLY A 84 -36.44 -12.36 18.03
N LEU A 85 -35.16 -12.00 18.18
CA LEU A 85 -34.04 -12.96 18.18
C LEU A 85 -33.69 -13.50 19.57
N GLN A 86 -33.16 -14.72 19.60
CA GLN A 86 -32.63 -15.45 20.76
C GLN A 86 -31.15 -15.87 20.53
N PRO A 87 -30.39 -16.25 21.58
CA PRO A 87 -29.04 -16.80 21.42
C PRO A 87 -29.01 -18.05 20.53
N GLY A 88 -28.19 -18.03 19.49
CA GLY A 88 -28.07 -19.09 18.48
C GLY A 88 -28.81 -18.82 17.16
N ASP A 89 -29.70 -17.83 17.14
CA ASP A 89 -30.44 -17.49 15.92
C ASP A 89 -29.54 -16.94 14.81
N THR A 90 -29.91 -17.23 13.58
CA THR A 90 -29.20 -16.81 12.38
C THR A 90 -30.14 -16.06 11.45
N VAL A 91 -29.74 -14.88 10.94
CA VAL A 91 -30.49 -14.10 9.94
C VAL A 91 -29.69 -14.01 8.65
N LEU A 92 -30.21 -14.58 7.57
CA LEU A 92 -29.55 -14.65 6.26
C LEU A 92 -30.25 -13.76 5.23
N PHE A 93 -29.51 -12.83 4.63
CA PHE A 93 -30.00 -11.97 3.55
C PHE A 93 -29.71 -12.59 2.18
N ARG A 94 -30.64 -12.46 1.23
CA ARG A 94 -30.50 -13.06 -0.10
C ARG A 94 -29.44 -12.34 -0.92
N ARG A 95 -28.46 -13.09 -1.42
CA ARG A 95 -27.47 -12.63 -2.40
C ARG A 95 -28.14 -12.00 -3.63
N GLY A 96 -27.50 -10.97 -4.17
CA GLY A 96 -28.00 -10.13 -5.26
C GLY A 96 -29.12 -9.15 -4.90
N THR A 97 -29.61 -9.09 -3.64
CA THR A 97 -30.68 -8.15 -3.23
C THR A 97 -30.14 -6.94 -2.47
N THR A 98 -30.85 -5.80 -2.57
CA THR A 98 -30.55 -4.58 -1.80
C THR A 98 -31.47 -4.43 -0.59
N CYS A 99 -30.89 -4.49 0.61
CA CYS A 99 -31.58 -4.15 1.85
C CYS A 99 -31.44 -2.66 2.16
N LYS A 100 -32.54 -2.00 2.55
CA LYS A 100 -32.58 -0.58 2.96
C LYS A 100 -32.92 -0.39 4.44
N ASP A 101 -33.07 -1.49 5.18
CA ASP A 101 -33.36 -1.48 6.60
C ASP A 101 -32.15 -0.96 7.37
N ARG A 102 -32.39 -0.10 8.37
CA ARG A 102 -31.39 0.27 9.38
C ARG A 102 -31.52 -0.70 10.55
N LEU A 103 -30.52 -1.55 10.75
CA LEU A 103 -30.63 -2.65 11.70
C LEU A 103 -29.92 -2.30 13.02
N ARG A 104 -30.60 -2.52 14.14
CA ARG A 104 -30.02 -2.42 15.48
C ARG A 104 -30.34 -3.68 16.26
N LEU A 105 -29.33 -4.48 16.54
CA LEU A 105 -29.48 -5.67 17.37
C LEU A 105 -29.59 -5.23 18.84
N LYS A 106 -30.52 -5.84 19.59
CA LYS A 106 -30.72 -5.57 21.02
C LYS A 106 -30.49 -6.78 21.93
N VAL A 107 -30.17 -7.94 21.36
CA VAL A 107 -30.02 -9.22 22.06
C VAL A 107 -28.60 -9.74 21.84
N SER A 108 -28.00 -10.35 22.87
CA SER A 108 -26.69 -11.01 22.77
C SER A 108 -26.87 -12.50 22.45
N GLY A 109 -25.87 -13.11 21.82
CA GLY A 109 -25.71 -14.57 21.86
C GLY A 109 -25.14 -15.04 23.19
N THR A 110 -24.63 -16.27 23.20
CA THR A 110 -23.72 -16.82 24.22
C THR A 110 -22.48 -17.41 23.54
N ALA A 111 -21.44 -17.76 24.31
CA ALA A 111 -20.22 -18.37 23.76
C ALA A 111 -20.49 -19.66 22.96
N GLU A 112 -21.47 -20.46 23.40
CA GLU A 112 -21.90 -21.69 22.74
C GLU A 112 -22.94 -21.46 21.63
N LYS A 113 -23.61 -20.30 21.64
CA LYS A 113 -24.73 -19.96 20.75
C LYS A 113 -24.67 -18.48 20.33
N PRO A 114 -23.71 -18.10 19.47
CA PRO A 114 -23.64 -16.75 18.94
C PRO A 114 -24.85 -16.44 18.05
N ILE A 115 -25.24 -15.16 17.96
CA ILE A 115 -26.19 -14.70 16.95
C ILE A 115 -25.44 -14.41 15.66
N THR A 116 -25.92 -14.93 14.52
CA THR A 116 -25.25 -14.75 13.22
C THR A 116 -26.09 -13.90 12.27
N VAL A 117 -25.47 -12.95 11.58
CA VAL A 117 -26.06 -12.13 10.51
C VAL A 117 -25.25 -12.36 9.25
N GLY A 118 -25.84 -13.02 8.25
CA GLY A 118 -25.11 -13.55 7.10
C GLY A 118 -25.87 -13.43 5.78
N ALA A 119 -25.46 -14.26 4.80
CA ALA A 119 -26.03 -14.29 3.45
C ALA A 119 -26.45 -15.71 3.02
N TYR A 120 -27.43 -15.83 2.12
CA TYR A 120 -27.81 -17.10 1.47
C TYR A 120 -28.09 -16.93 -0.03
N GLY A 121 -28.14 -18.05 -0.74
CA GLY A 121 -28.33 -18.08 -2.20
C GLY A 121 -27.00 -17.99 -2.96
N GLU A 122 -27.06 -17.49 -4.18
CA GLU A 122 -25.93 -17.43 -5.12
C GLU A 122 -25.72 -16.00 -5.65
N GLY A 123 -24.50 -15.68 -6.09
CA GLY A 123 -24.14 -14.37 -6.65
C GLY A 123 -23.60 -13.36 -5.64
N ASP A 124 -23.66 -12.08 -5.99
CA ASP A 124 -23.09 -10.97 -5.21
C ASP A 124 -23.61 -10.94 -3.77
N ALA A 125 -22.77 -10.48 -2.83
CA ALA A 125 -23.17 -10.31 -1.45
C ALA A 125 -24.41 -9.38 -1.34
N PRO A 126 -25.37 -9.66 -0.42
CA PRO A 126 -26.50 -8.77 -0.18
C PRO A 126 -26.02 -7.37 0.19
N LEU A 127 -26.58 -6.35 -0.49
CA LEU A 127 -26.16 -4.96 -0.33
C LEU A 127 -27.01 -4.26 0.73
N MET A 128 -26.42 -4.00 1.88
CA MET A 128 -26.96 -3.14 2.93
C MET A 128 -26.72 -1.67 2.55
N LYS A 129 -27.71 -1.03 1.91
CA LYS A 129 -27.60 0.34 1.41
C LYS A 129 -28.43 1.32 2.24
N VAL A 130 -27.74 2.15 3.02
CA VAL A 130 -28.37 3.18 3.87
C VAL A 130 -28.01 4.60 3.42
N THR A 131 -28.92 5.54 3.66
CA THR A 131 -28.73 6.97 3.40
C THR A 131 -29.25 7.81 4.57
N GLY A 132 -28.77 9.06 4.65
CA GLY A 132 -28.86 9.90 5.84
C GLY A 132 -27.90 9.44 6.94
N ALA A 133 -27.61 10.33 7.90
CA ALA A 133 -26.81 9.98 9.07
C ALA A 133 -27.44 8.77 9.77
N ALA A 134 -26.73 7.63 9.69
CA ALA A 134 -27.11 6.32 10.18
C ALA A 134 -25.98 5.31 9.95
N CYS A 135 -25.98 4.22 10.72
CA CYS A 135 -25.27 3.00 10.38
C CYS A 135 -26.17 2.03 9.60
N ALA A 136 -25.57 1.17 8.78
CA ALA A 136 -26.27 0.00 8.25
C ALA A 136 -26.62 -0.99 9.37
N LEU A 137 -25.67 -1.24 10.28
CA LEU A 137 -25.82 -2.12 11.43
C LEU A 137 -25.30 -1.47 12.72
N THR A 138 -26.07 -1.56 13.79
CA THR A 138 -25.74 -1.06 15.13
C THR A 138 -25.75 -2.19 16.15
N LEU A 139 -24.61 -2.42 16.81
CA LEU A 139 -24.34 -3.45 17.80
C LEU A 139 -23.92 -2.80 19.13
N ILE A 140 -24.90 -2.36 19.92
CA ILE A 140 -24.66 -1.66 21.19
C ILE A 140 -25.14 -2.54 22.34
N ASP A 141 -24.28 -2.70 23.36
CA ASP A 141 -24.54 -3.52 24.55
C ASP A 141 -24.88 -5.00 24.22
N VAL A 142 -24.37 -5.52 23.10
CA VAL A 142 -24.54 -6.92 22.64
C VAL A 142 -23.22 -7.65 22.53
N SER A 143 -23.21 -8.92 22.93
CA SER A 143 -22.05 -9.84 22.92
C SER A 143 -22.34 -11.10 22.11
N TYR A 144 -21.30 -11.84 21.72
CA TYR A 144 -21.41 -13.10 20.97
C TYR A 144 -22.21 -12.93 19.66
N VAL A 145 -21.73 -12.05 18.79
CA VAL A 145 -22.38 -11.69 17.52
C VAL A 145 -21.41 -11.89 16.37
N ILE A 146 -21.85 -12.56 15.30
CA ILE A 146 -21.10 -12.75 14.06
C ILE A 146 -21.84 -12.01 12.94
N VAL A 147 -21.13 -11.17 12.19
CA VAL A 147 -21.62 -10.49 10.99
C VAL A 147 -20.74 -10.90 9.82
N GLU A 148 -21.32 -11.44 8.75
CA GLU A 148 -20.51 -12.01 7.68
C GLU A 148 -21.11 -11.94 6.27
N ASN A 149 -20.23 -11.92 5.27
CA ASN A 149 -20.59 -12.08 3.86
C ASN A 149 -21.57 -11.00 3.33
N LEU A 150 -21.54 -9.78 3.88
CA LEU A 150 -22.40 -8.65 3.49
C LEU A 150 -21.61 -7.60 2.68
N ALA A 151 -22.28 -6.94 1.74
CA ALA A 151 -21.80 -5.69 1.13
C ALA A 151 -22.51 -4.49 1.77
N ILE A 152 -21.79 -3.40 2.04
CA ILE A 152 -22.30 -2.25 2.80
C ILE A 152 -21.97 -0.95 2.06
N GLU A 153 -23.00 -0.12 1.85
CA GLU A 153 -22.88 1.22 1.26
C GLU A 153 -23.65 2.25 2.10
N ALA A 154 -22.95 3.34 2.49
CA ALA A 154 -23.48 4.40 3.33
C ALA A 154 -22.96 5.79 2.88
N PRO A 155 -23.45 6.36 1.76
CA PRO A 155 -22.87 7.54 1.11
C PRO A 155 -23.15 8.86 1.85
N THR A 156 -23.87 8.76 2.96
CA THR A 156 -24.22 9.85 3.90
C THR A 156 -24.23 9.34 5.34
N GLY A 157 -23.47 8.29 5.66
CA GLY A 157 -23.50 7.62 6.97
C GLY A 157 -22.24 6.78 7.26
N ALA A 158 -22.43 5.70 8.02
CA ALA A 158 -21.39 4.76 8.43
C ALA A 158 -21.79 3.30 8.14
N GLY A 159 -20.82 2.38 8.16
CA GLY A 159 -21.10 0.95 7.98
C GLY A 159 -21.66 0.30 9.25
N ILE A 160 -20.78 -0.22 10.09
CA ILE A 160 -21.13 -0.93 11.35
C ILE A 160 -20.67 -0.10 12.56
N TRP A 161 -21.51 -0.01 13.60
CA TRP A 161 -21.13 0.55 14.90
C TRP A 161 -21.20 -0.49 16.00
N ILE A 162 -20.10 -0.69 16.74
CA ILE A 162 -19.96 -1.58 17.89
C ILE A 162 -19.62 -0.73 19.12
N ASP A 163 -20.40 -0.78 20.21
CA ASP A 163 -20.10 0.03 21.41
C ASP A 163 -20.62 -0.56 22.73
N ALA A 164 -19.82 -0.42 23.78
CA ALA A 164 -20.18 -0.65 25.17
C ALA A 164 -20.65 0.67 25.81
N GLN A 165 -21.94 0.75 26.15
CA GLN A 165 -22.56 1.99 26.65
C GLN A 165 -23.14 1.84 28.06
N ASN A 166 -23.74 0.69 28.37
CA ASN A 166 -24.43 0.41 29.63
C ASN A 166 -24.03 -0.93 30.28
N ARG A 167 -23.13 -1.70 29.66
CA ARG A 167 -22.56 -2.95 30.17
C ARG A 167 -21.27 -3.29 29.42
N ASP A 168 -20.46 -4.16 30.00
CA ASP A 168 -19.35 -4.80 29.30
C ASP A 168 -19.89 -5.65 28.13
N ILE A 169 -19.16 -5.66 27.01
CA ILE A 169 -19.43 -6.53 25.86
C ILE A 169 -18.19 -7.32 25.45
N THR A 170 -18.42 -8.50 24.87
CA THR A 170 -17.37 -9.41 24.43
C THR A 170 -17.75 -10.16 23.15
N ASP A 171 -16.75 -10.61 22.40
CA ASP A 171 -16.87 -11.58 21.31
C ASP A 171 -17.80 -11.12 20.18
N VAL A 172 -17.40 -10.05 19.48
CA VAL A 172 -18.09 -9.55 18.28
C VAL A 172 -17.17 -9.70 17.07
N THR A 173 -17.63 -10.48 16.08
CA THR A 173 -16.90 -10.77 14.84
C THR A 173 -17.57 -10.11 13.65
N VAL A 174 -16.77 -9.43 12.81
CA VAL A 174 -17.16 -9.01 11.46
C VAL A 174 -16.20 -9.66 10.47
N ARG A 175 -16.69 -10.46 9.52
CA ARG A 175 -15.81 -11.18 8.58
C ARG A 175 -16.32 -11.25 7.14
N ASN A 176 -15.41 -11.24 6.17
CA ASN A 176 -15.73 -11.37 4.74
C ASN A 176 -16.76 -10.32 4.26
N CYS A 177 -16.74 -9.11 4.83
CA CYS A 177 -17.66 -8.02 4.48
C CYS A 177 -16.96 -6.98 3.60
N THR A 178 -17.68 -6.42 2.64
CA THR A 178 -17.20 -5.32 1.79
C THR A 178 -17.87 -4.00 2.17
N PHE A 179 -17.09 -2.93 2.22
CA PHE A 179 -17.53 -1.58 2.55
C PHE A 179 -17.12 -0.65 1.41
N ASN A 180 -18.09 0.00 0.77
CA ASN A 180 -17.83 0.86 -0.37
C ASN A 180 -18.67 2.13 -0.31
N ASN A 181 -18.09 3.27 -0.70
CA ASN A 181 -18.80 4.56 -0.72
C ASN A 181 -19.35 4.96 0.66
N ILE A 182 -18.51 4.82 1.71
CA ILE A 182 -18.82 5.28 3.07
C ILE A 182 -18.29 6.71 3.23
N TYR A 183 -19.20 7.69 3.17
CA TYR A 183 -18.88 9.11 3.29
C TYR A 183 -19.97 9.82 4.10
N TYR A 184 -19.59 10.76 4.96
CA TYR A 184 -20.52 11.73 5.55
C TYR A 184 -19.80 13.05 5.82
N ILE A 185 -20.53 14.16 5.88
CA ILE A 185 -19.99 15.51 6.10
C ILE A 185 -20.81 16.20 7.19
N GLU A 186 -20.11 17.04 7.99
CA GLU A 186 -20.56 17.75 9.20
C GLU A 186 -20.69 16.94 10.50
N GLN A 187 -20.03 17.44 11.54
CA GLN A 187 -19.90 16.81 12.86
C GLN A 187 -20.43 17.79 13.92
N TYR A 188 -21.66 17.58 14.40
CA TYR A 188 -22.24 18.35 15.50
C TYR A 188 -23.00 17.47 16.50
N ASN A 189 -22.25 17.03 17.51
CA ASN A 189 -22.72 16.60 18.84
C ASN A 189 -23.39 15.21 18.97
N ARG A 190 -23.25 14.63 20.17
CA ARG A 190 -23.68 13.29 20.62
C ARG A 190 -25.14 13.26 21.13
N ALA A 191 -25.83 14.39 21.14
CA ALA A 191 -27.06 14.59 21.91
C ALA A 191 -28.33 13.95 21.31
N ASP A 192 -28.32 13.55 20.04
CA ASP A 192 -29.46 12.89 19.39
C ASP A 192 -29.09 11.45 18.97
N MET A 193 -29.63 10.46 19.68
CA MET A 193 -29.41 9.05 19.37
C MET A 193 -30.42 8.47 18.35
N SER A 194 -31.32 9.29 17.79
CA SER A 194 -32.24 8.86 16.71
C SER A 194 -31.57 8.81 15.33
N THR A 195 -30.41 9.46 15.17
CA THR A 195 -29.66 9.63 13.91
C THR A 195 -28.31 8.86 13.88
N GLY A 196 -28.01 8.06 14.90
CA GLY A 196 -26.78 7.24 14.93
C GLY A 196 -25.49 8.05 15.13
N PRO A 197 -24.31 7.42 14.97
CA PRO A 197 -23.02 8.07 15.16
C PRO A 197 -22.62 8.85 13.90
N SER A 198 -22.12 10.07 14.10
CA SER A 198 -21.60 10.94 13.04
C SER A 198 -20.14 10.59 12.66
N SER A 199 -19.86 9.30 12.44
CA SER A 199 -18.58 8.76 11.98
C SER A 199 -18.57 8.55 10.47
N ARG A 200 -17.44 8.79 9.80
CA ARG A 200 -17.29 8.55 8.35
C ARG A 200 -16.68 7.16 8.05
N SER A 201 -16.93 6.21 8.94
CA SER A 201 -16.14 4.99 9.11
C SER A 201 -16.85 3.75 8.57
N ALA A 202 -16.10 2.85 7.94
CA ALA A 202 -16.57 1.52 7.57
C ALA A 202 -16.99 0.72 8.82
N ILE A 203 -16.13 0.67 9.83
CA ILE A 203 -16.48 0.13 11.15
C ILE A 203 -16.04 1.13 12.22
N LEU A 204 -16.97 1.51 13.10
CA LEU A 204 -16.73 2.30 14.29
C LEU A 204 -16.78 1.38 15.51
N ILE A 205 -15.70 1.31 16.27
CA ILE A 205 -15.59 0.53 17.49
C ILE A 205 -15.40 1.52 18.65
N GLY A 206 -16.42 1.67 19.48
CA GLY A 206 -16.47 2.68 20.52
C GLY A 206 -17.24 3.95 20.15
N SER A 207 -16.96 5.06 20.85
CA SER A 207 -17.64 6.34 20.63
C SER A 207 -16.80 7.53 21.12
N ILE A 208 -16.64 8.52 20.24
CA ILE A 208 -16.15 9.87 20.58
C ILE A 208 -17.23 10.57 21.42
N ARG A 209 -16.89 10.99 22.64
CA ARG A 209 -17.81 11.73 23.53
C ARG A 209 -17.41 13.20 23.63
N GLY A 210 -18.28 14.11 23.18
CA GLY A 210 -17.99 15.55 23.15
C GLY A 210 -17.53 16.00 21.76
N GLY A 211 -18.00 17.17 21.32
CA GLY A 211 -17.85 17.59 19.92
C GLY A 211 -16.44 18.08 19.56
N THR A 212 -16.07 17.82 18.30
CA THR A 212 -15.07 18.49 17.44
C THR A 212 -13.66 18.80 17.91
N ASN A 213 -13.34 18.94 19.20
CA ASN A 213 -12.04 19.54 19.58
C ASN A 213 -11.53 19.21 20.99
N SER A 214 -11.81 18.02 21.53
CA SER A 214 -11.32 17.65 22.87
C SER A 214 -11.25 16.13 23.12
N PHE A 215 -10.22 15.46 22.57
CA PHE A 215 -9.14 14.71 23.24
C PHE A 215 -9.22 14.35 24.76
N LEU A 216 -10.41 14.23 25.35
CA LEU A 216 -10.60 14.22 26.81
C LEU A 216 -10.65 12.84 27.46
N ASP A 217 -10.34 12.86 28.76
CA ASP A 217 -10.48 11.78 29.73
C ASP A 217 -11.89 11.16 29.73
N TYR A 218 -12.02 10.06 28.99
CA TYR A 218 -13.22 9.22 29.01
C TYR A 218 -13.12 8.19 30.14
N THR A 219 -13.71 8.54 31.28
CA THR A 219 -14.10 7.60 32.33
C THR A 219 -15.23 6.67 31.84
N LYS A 220 -14.95 5.84 30.84
CA LYS A 220 -15.79 4.68 30.48
C LYS A 220 -15.63 3.63 31.57
N GLU A 221 -16.75 3.29 32.21
CA GLU A 221 -16.84 2.22 33.21
C GLU A 221 -16.87 0.84 32.54
N TYR A 222 -17.45 0.75 31.34
CA TYR A 222 -17.68 -0.50 30.62
C TYR A 222 -16.61 -0.84 29.59
N LYS A 223 -16.24 -2.12 29.54
CA LYS A 223 -15.22 -2.68 28.65
C LYS A 223 -15.80 -3.31 27.38
N LEU A 224 -15.02 -3.28 26.32
CA LEU A 224 -15.29 -3.95 25.05
C LEU A 224 -14.12 -4.89 24.76
N LYS A 225 -14.40 -6.18 24.65
CA LYS A 225 -13.37 -7.23 24.54
C LYS A 225 -13.57 -8.11 23.31
N ASN A 226 -12.49 -8.74 22.85
CA ASN A 226 -12.53 -9.80 21.82
C ASN A 226 -13.29 -9.38 20.55
N VAL A 227 -12.95 -8.24 19.96
CA VAL A 227 -13.50 -7.85 18.65
C VAL A 227 -12.60 -8.36 17.55
N LEU A 228 -13.15 -9.11 16.60
CA LEU A 228 -12.45 -9.63 15.42
C LEU A 228 -13.00 -8.99 14.15
N ILE A 229 -12.13 -8.40 13.34
CA ILE A 229 -12.44 -7.94 11.98
C ILE A 229 -11.54 -8.73 11.03
N SER A 230 -12.09 -9.57 10.14
CA SER A 230 -11.26 -10.47 9.32
C SER A 230 -11.71 -10.63 7.86
N GLY A 231 -10.77 -10.63 6.92
CA GLY A 231 -11.10 -10.79 5.49
C GLY A 231 -12.02 -9.69 4.94
N CYS A 232 -12.06 -8.51 5.56
CA CYS A 232 -12.92 -7.41 5.18
C CYS A 232 -12.21 -6.47 4.21
N THR A 233 -12.95 -5.96 3.22
CA THR A 233 -12.44 -5.01 2.23
C THR A 233 -13.14 -3.66 2.37
N VAL A 234 -12.39 -2.58 2.49
CA VAL A 234 -12.90 -1.20 2.47
C VAL A 234 -12.35 -0.47 1.26
N THR A 235 -13.22 0.04 0.40
CA THR A 235 -12.84 0.83 -0.79
C THR A 235 -13.59 2.15 -0.86
N LYS A 236 -13.02 3.16 -1.54
CA LYS A 236 -13.71 4.38 -1.97
C LYS A 236 -14.50 5.01 -0.82
N SER A 237 -13.87 5.20 0.33
CA SER A 237 -14.53 5.60 1.57
C SER A 237 -13.73 6.67 2.31
N TYR A 238 -14.27 7.26 3.37
CA TYR A 238 -13.52 8.24 4.16
C TYR A 238 -12.57 7.57 5.15
N SER A 239 -13.08 6.87 6.17
CA SER A 239 -12.25 6.15 7.15
C SER A 239 -12.56 4.65 7.16
N GLY A 240 -11.56 3.81 7.44
CA GLY A 240 -11.73 2.36 7.57
C GLY A 240 -12.22 1.94 8.96
N PHE A 241 -11.35 1.30 9.73
CA PHE A 241 -11.68 0.68 11.03
C PHE A 241 -11.18 1.54 12.20
N MET A 242 -12.11 2.27 12.84
CA MET A 242 -11.77 3.28 13.83
C MET A 242 -12.11 2.77 15.24
N PHE A 243 -11.09 2.43 16.03
CA PHE A 243 -11.23 2.04 17.44
C PHE A 243 -10.97 3.26 18.33
N TYR A 244 -11.94 3.68 19.14
CA TYR A 244 -11.87 4.87 20.01
C TYR A 244 -11.97 4.52 21.50
N GLY A 245 -10.90 3.96 22.05
CA GLY A 245 -10.79 3.49 23.43
C GLY A 245 -10.45 4.56 24.48
N GLY A 246 -9.98 5.75 24.09
CA GLY A 246 -9.61 6.85 25.00
C GLY A 246 -8.61 6.50 26.11
N LEU A 247 -8.47 7.40 27.10
CA LEU A 247 -7.47 7.26 28.19
C LEU A 247 -7.64 5.99 29.05
N ASN A 248 -8.89 5.54 29.25
CA ASN A 248 -9.21 4.38 30.09
C ASN A 248 -8.85 3.02 29.46
N LYS A 249 -8.37 3.01 28.21
CA LYS A 249 -8.07 1.80 27.43
C LYS A 249 -9.19 0.77 27.51
N TYR A 250 -10.42 1.16 27.15
CA TYR A 250 -11.58 0.28 27.37
C TYR A 250 -11.75 -0.82 26.32
N ILE A 251 -10.98 -0.77 25.23
CA ILE A 251 -10.93 -1.79 24.18
C ILE A 251 -9.75 -2.73 24.47
N GLU A 252 -10.03 -4.01 24.68
CA GLU A 252 -9.03 -5.04 25.04
C GLU A 252 -9.11 -6.23 24.08
N ASN A 253 -7.96 -6.75 23.62
CA ASN A 253 -7.86 -7.90 22.71
C ASN A 253 -8.71 -7.73 21.42
N ALA A 254 -8.52 -6.61 20.72
CA ALA A 254 -9.07 -6.42 19.38
C ALA A 254 -8.12 -7.01 18.32
N ARG A 255 -8.67 -7.64 17.29
CA ARG A 255 -7.93 -8.31 16.21
C ARG A 255 -8.43 -7.85 14.85
N VAL A 256 -7.50 -7.46 13.97
CA VAL A 256 -7.77 -7.13 12.56
C VAL A 256 -6.90 -8.01 11.69
N GLU A 257 -7.50 -8.87 10.85
CA GLU A 257 -6.78 -9.96 10.18
C GLU A 257 -7.09 -10.03 8.69
N ASN A 258 -6.07 -9.99 7.84
CA ASN A 258 -6.21 -10.22 6.39
C ASN A 258 -7.21 -9.27 5.71
N CYS A 259 -7.27 -8.01 6.14
CA CYS A 259 -8.18 -7.00 5.60
C CYS A 259 -7.48 -6.13 4.54
N VAL A 260 -8.24 -5.68 3.54
CA VAL A 260 -7.75 -4.75 2.50
C VAL A 260 -8.45 -3.40 2.68
N ILE A 261 -7.70 -2.35 2.98
CA ILE A 261 -8.20 -0.99 3.16
C ILE A 261 -7.55 -0.12 2.10
N ASP A 262 -8.37 0.37 1.16
CA ASP A 262 -7.89 0.89 -0.11
C ASP A 262 -8.73 2.06 -0.64
N ASP A 263 -8.14 2.94 -1.46
CA ASP A 263 -8.78 4.11 -2.05
C ASP A 263 -9.56 4.96 -1.01
N MET A 264 -8.86 5.29 0.08
CA MET A 264 -9.43 6.02 1.21
C MET A 264 -9.11 7.51 1.12
N ARG A 265 -10.10 8.37 1.38
CA ARG A 265 -9.84 9.80 1.58
C ARG A 265 -9.09 10.05 2.88
N GLY A 266 -9.52 9.41 3.95
CA GLY A 266 -8.90 9.49 5.26
C GLY A 266 -8.06 8.26 5.61
N GLU A 267 -8.00 7.96 6.89
CA GLU A 267 -7.16 6.92 7.48
C GLU A 267 -7.77 5.52 7.30
N GLY A 268 -6.90 4.51 7.23
CA GLY A 268 -7.33 3.12 7.12
C GLY A 268 -7.74 2.50 8.45
N MET A 269 -6.94 2.68 9.51
CA MET A 269 -7.21 2.13 10.84
C MET A 269 -6.61 3.00 11.96
N ILE A 270 -7.25 3.02 13.13
CA ILE A 270 -6.67 3.59 14.34
C ILE A 270 -6.89 2.62 15.49
N PHE A 271 -5.83 2.28 16.22
CA PHE A 271 -5.94 1.71 17.55
C PHE A 271 -5.82 2.83 18.59
N GLU A 272 -6.89 3.62 18.78
CA GLU A 272 -6.94 4.57 19.90
C GLU A 272 -7.38 3.83 21.17
N GLY A 273 -6.63 4.00 22.27
CA GLY A 273 -6.99 3.48 23.60
C GLY A 273 -7.27 1.97 23.59
N CYS A 274 -6.52 1.24 22.78
CA CYS A 274 -6.57 -0.21 22.71
C CYS A 274 -5.51 -0.83 23.63
N ARG A 275 -5.76 -2.03 24.14
CA ARG A 275 -4.77 -2.85 24.83
C ARG A 275 -4.74 -4.29 24.32
N ASP A 276 -3.56 -4.88 24.25
CA ASP A 276 -3.33 -6.27 23.85
C ASP A 276 -3.93 -6.59 22.45
N SER A 277 -3.95 -5.58 21.56
CA SER A 277 -4.65 -5.65 20.26
C SER A 277 -3.68 -5.79 19.08
N VAL A 278 -4.08 -6.55 18.06
CA VAL A 278 -3.21 -6.91 16.92
C VAL A 278 -3.88 -6.63 15.58
N ALA A 279 -3.16 -6.03 14.65
CA ALA A 279 -3.49 -6.05 13.23
C ALA A 279 -2.43 -6.86 12.46
N THR A 280 -2.84 -7.84 11.66
CA THR A 280 -1.93 -8.74 10.93
C THR A 280 -2.43 -9.05 9.52
N GLY A 281 -1.53 -9.24 8.56
CA GLY A 281 -1.88 -9.63 7.19
C GLY A 281 -2.65 -8.57 6.39
N CYS A 282 -2.68 -7.32 6.86
CA CYS A 282 -3.53 -6.27 6.29
C CYS A 282 -2.82 -5.49 5.18
N LYS A 283 -3.60 -4.92 4.27
CA LYS A 283 -3.11 -4.01 3.22
C LYS A 283 -3.70 -2.62 3.41
N PHE A 284 -2.85 -1.61 3.59
CA PHE A 284 -3.23 -0.20 3.73
C PHE A 284 -2.72 0.58 2.52
N LEU A 285 -3.54 0.67 1.49
CA LEU A 285 -3.15 1.14 0.17
C LEU A 285 -3.88 2.44 -0.17
N ARG A 286 -3.18 3.42 -0.74
CA ARG A 286 -3.79 4.64 -1.31
C ARG A 286 -4.78 5.33 -0.35
N THR A 287 -4.41 5.42 0.93
CA THR A 287 -5.15 6.13 1.97
C THR A 287 -4.66 7.58 2.12
N CYS A 288 -5.26 8.32 3.05
CA CYS A 288 -4.85 9.66 3.46
C CYS A 288 -4.89 10.72 2.34
N LYS A 289 -5.68 10.52 1.27
CA LYS A 289 -5.78 11.43 0.11
C LYS A 289 -6.38 12.82 0.44
N ASP A 290 -6.96 13.01 1.61
CA ASP A 290 -7.53 14.28 2.08
C ASP A 290 -6.47 15.11 2.82
N ASN A 291 -5.90 16.07 2.11
CA ASN A 291 -4.86 16.96 2.64
C ASN A 291 -5.37 18.00 3.66
N SER A 292 -6.67 17.98 4.04
CA SER A 292 -7.22 18.92 5.03
C SER A 292 -6.84 18.60 6.48
N TYR A 293 -6.47 17.34 6.80
CA TYR A 293 -6.11 16.90 8.16
C TYR A 293 -4.76 16.15 8.22
N TYR A 294 -4.25 16.00 9.43
CA TYR A 294 -3.13 15.15 9.84
C TYR A 294 -3.65 13.70 9.92
N MET A 295 -3.00 12.75 9.25
CA MET A 295 -3.56 11.41 8.94
C MET A 295 -2.47 10.37 8.59
N ALA A 296 -2.53 9.19 9.19
CA ALA A 296 -1.71 8.02 8.84
C ALA A 296 -2.57 6.81 8.41
N PRO A 297 -2.02 5.82 7.67
CA PRO A 297 -2.79 4.71 7.11
C PRO A 297 -3.30 3.75 8.18
N ALA A 298 -2.44 3.38 9.13
CA ALA A 298 -2.78 2.62 10.32
C ALA A 298 -1.86 3.08 11.45
N TRP A 299 -2.42 3.50 12.58
CA TRP A 299 -1.64 4.14 13.64
C TRP A 299 -2.10 3.85 15.06
N PHE A 300 -1.21 4.11 16.02
CA PHE A 300 -1.44 3.95 17.46
C PHE A 300 -1.64 5.30 18.14
N HIS A 301 -2.64 5.40 19.01
CA HIS A 301 -2.88 6.54 19.89
C HIS A 301 -3.32 6.01 21.26
N MET A 302 -2.74 6.45 22.38
CA MET A 302 -3.09 5.94 23.72
C MET A 302 -3.00 4.40 23.90
N ALA A 303 -2.36 3.70 22.96
CA ALA A 303 -2.37 2.25 22.89
C ALA A 303 -1.36 1.64 23.87
N GLU A 304 -1.61 0.41 24.32
CA GLU A 304 -0.72 -0.32 25.21
C GLU A 304 -0.57 -1.79 24.80
N ASP A 305 0.66 -2.25 24.60
CA ASP A 305 0.95 -3.64 24.19
C ASP A 305 0.26 -4.07 22.87
N CYS A 306 0.03 -3.11 21.95
CA CYS A 306 -0.59 -3.36 20.65
C CYS A 306 0.43 -3.59 19.53
N ILE A 307 0.07 -4.37 18.52
CA ILE A 307 0.95 -4.79 17.41
C ILE A 307 0.28 -4.51 16.06
N ILE A 308 1.04 -3.99 15.10
CA ILE A 308 0.72 -4.04 13.67
C ILE A 308 1.85 -4.86 13.02
N GLU A 309 1.50 -5.95 12.35
CA GLU A 309 2.48 -6.86 11.78
C GLU A 309 2.12 -7.46 10.41
N LYS A 310 3.12 -7.99 9.71
CA LYS A 310 2.95 -8.82 8.49
C LYS A 310 2.02 -8.16 7.46
N SER A 311 2.15 -6.84 7.29
CA SER A 311 1.19 -5.99 6.59
C SER A 311 1.88 -5.12 5.54
N GLU A 312 1.12 -4.75 4.51
CA GLU A 312 1.55 -3.97 3.34
C GLU A 312 1.05 -2.53 3.44
N PHE A 313 1.91 -1.54 3.23
CA PHE A 313 1.57 -0.11 3.23
C PHE A 313 2.07 0.53 1.94
N GLY A 314 1.16 1.00 1.09
CA GLY A 314 1.50 1.42 -0.27
C GLY A 314 0.81 2.69 -0.73
N TRP A 315 1.56 3.64 -1.29
CA TRP A 315 1.01 4.83 -1.98
C TRP A 315 0.10 5.73 -1.11
N ASN A 316 0.35 5.81 0.19
CA ASN A 316 -0.45 6.64 1.09
C ASN A 316 0.05 8.10 1.06
N ILE A 317 -0.83 9.06 0.73
CA ILE A 317 -0.41 10.36 0.17
C ILE A 317 -1.09 11.60 0.79
N THR A 318 -0.43 12.21 1.77
CA THR A 318 -0.71 13.56 2.32
C THR A 318 0.62 14.30 2.55
N ASP A 319 0.65 15.62 2.39
CA ASP A 319 1.87 16.41 2.66
C ASP A 319 2.11 16.65 4.17
N LYS A 320 1.06 16.47 5.00
CA LYS A 320 1.11 16.63 6.46
C LYS A 320 1.77 15.45 7.16
N ASP A 321 1.29 14.25 6.88
CA ASP A 321 1.67 12.96 7.50
C ASP A 321 1.81 11.85 6.44
N GLY A 322 1.00 10.78 6.48
CA GLY A 322 1.08 9.67 5.54
C GLY A 322 2.30 8.78 5.76
N MET A 323 2.76 8.66 7.00
CA MET A 323 3.78 7.70 7.43
C MET A 323 3.23 6.28 7.50
N THR A 324 4.05 5.29 7.14
CA THR A 324 3.81 3.87 7.47
C THR A 324 3.80 3.65 8.98
N VAL A 325 4.82 4.16 9.67
CA VAL A 325 5.02 4.00 11.12
C VAL A 325 4.65 5.28 11.83
N ASP A 326 3.59 5.21 12.63
CA ASP A 326 3.14 6.27 13.52
C ASP A 326 2.85 5.72 14.92
N PHE A 327 3.60 6.24 15.90
CA PHE A 327 3.27 6.21 17.31
C PHE A 327 2.85 7.61 17.75
N ASP A 328 1.56 7.89 17.78
CA ASP A 328 1.00 9.13 18.30
C ASP A 328 0.88 9.06 19.85
N GLY A 329 0.54 10.18 20.48
CA GLY A 329 0.59 10.45 21.92
C GLY A 329 0.07 9.31 22.79
N GLY A 330 0.78 9.06 23.90
CA GLY A 330 0.40 8.01 24.86
C GLY A 330 0.59 6.57 24.37
N SER A 331 1.23 6.30 23.23
CA SER A 331 1.50 4.93 22.77
C SER A 331 2.65 4.28 23.53
N VAL A 332 2.37 3.13 24.17
CA VAL A 332 3.28 2.47 25.12
C VAL A 332 3.46 1.00 24.78
N ARG A 333 4.71 0.55 24.60
CA ARG A 333 5.07 -0.84 24.22
C ARG A 333 4.37 -1.33 22.93
N CYS A 334 3.99 -0.41 22.06
CA CYS A 334 3.38 -0.75 20.77
C CYS A 334 4.47 -1.14 19.75
N THR A 335 4.14 -2.02 18.81
CA THR A 335 5.12 -2.59 17.87
C THR A 335 4.63 -2.54 16.43
N TYR A 336 5.48 -2.05 15.52
CA TYR A 336 5.41 -2.42 14.10
C TYR A 336 6.47 -3.50 13.83
N GLN A 337 6.08 -4.63 13.26
CA GLN A 337 7.03 -5.68 12.89
C GLN A 337 6.67 -6.37 11.58
N TYR A 338 7.67 -6.83 10.84
CA TYR A 338 7.45 -7.54 9.58
C TYR A 338 6.62 -6.74 8.54
N ILE A 339 6.76 -5.41 8.53
CA ILE A 339 6.03 -4.53 7.63
C ILE A 339 6.76 -4.44 6.30
N TYR A 340 6.03 -4.59 5.19
CA TYR A 340 6.47 -4.14 3.88
C TYR A 340 5.81 -2.80 3.57
N SER A 341 6.60 -1.77 3.31
CA SER A 341 6.09 -0.46 2.93
C SER A 341 6.80 0.10 1.71
N HIS A 342 6.04 0.77 0.85
CA HIS A 342 6.60 1.39 -0.34
C HIS A 342 5.80 2.59 -0.84
N ASP A 343 6.50 3.52 -1.51
CA ASP A 343 5.91 4.68 -2.16
C ASP A 343 4.98 5.53 -1.27
N ASN A 344 5.16 5.52 0.06
CA ASN A 344 4.37 6.35 0.98
C ASN A 344 4.93 7.78 1.08
N ALA A 345 4.11 8.72 1.55
CA ALA A 345 4.52 10.10 1.74
C ALA A 345 5.75 10.25 2.65
N ARG A 346 5.90 9.38 3.67
CA ARG A 346 7.12 9.13 4.45
C ARG A 346 7.14 7.72 5.05
N PHE A 347 8.29 7.23 5.51
CA PHE A 347 8.34 5.95 6.23
C PHE A 347 7.83 6.10 7.67
N MET A 348 8.43 7.02 8.45
CA MET A 348 8.14 7.13 9.87
C MET A 348 8.10 8.57 10.36
N GLN A 349 7.02 8.92 11.05
CA GLN A 349 6.92 10.14 11.83
C GLN A 349 6.13 9.84 13.11
N ASN A 350 6.69 10.19 14.26
CA ASN A 350 6.00 10.05 15.53
C ASN A 350 5.62 11.43 16.07
N CYS A 351 4.36 11.59 16.45
CA CYS A 351 3.86 12.82 17.03
C CYS A 351 4.33 13.03 18.48
N HIS A 352 4.24 14.29 18.92
CA HIS A 352 4.40 14.67 20.32
C HIS A 352 3.11 15.28 20.83
N ASP A 353 2.55 14.64 21.84
CA ASP A 353 1.76 15.38 22.82
C ASP A 353 1.94 14.79 24.21
N ALA A 354 3.16 14.92 24.75
CA ALA A 354 3.43 14.42 26.10
C ALA A 354 2.74 15.24 27.21
N ASP A 355 2.25 16.43 26.89
CA ASP A 355 1.64 17.37 27.84
C ASP A 355 0.11 17.18 27.95
N VAL A 356 -0.57 16.78 26.87
CA VAL A 356 -2.01 16.41 26.88
C VAL A 356 -2.18 14.89 26.93
N HIS A 357 -1.35 14.13 26.21
CA HIS A 357 -1.55 12.72 25.93
C HIS A 357 -0.57 11.75 26.59
N GLY A 358 0.52 12.26 27.15
CA GLY A 358 1.56 11.45 27.79
C GLY A 358 2.60 10.89 26.81
N PRO A 359 3.77 10.44 27.32
CA PRO A 359 4.93 10.17 26.49
C PRO A 359 4.83 8.83 25.75
N ASN A 360 5.27 8.83 24.50
CA ASN A 360 5.59 7.61 23.75
C ASN A 360 6.72 6.86 24.44
N LYS A 361 6.49 5.58 24.78
CA LYS A 361 7.41 4.84 25.67
C LYS A 361 7.53 3.36 25.35
N GLY A 362 8.75 2.94 25.01
CA GLY A 362 9.11 1.52 24.89
C GLY A 362 8.58 0.85 23.62
N ASN A 363 8.23 1.64 22.62
CA ASN A 363 7.71 1.16 21.34
C ASN A 363 8.83 0.52 20.50
N THR A 364 8.46 -0.34 19.55
CA THR A 364 9.41 -1.12 18.74
C THR A 364 9.09 -1.07 17.24
N VAL A 365 10.12 -0.94 16.41
CA VAL A 365 10.05 -1.11 14.95
C VAL A 365 11.12 -2.12 14.55
N ARG A 366 10.71 -3.29 14.06
CA ARG A 366 11.66 -4.38 13.79
C ARG A 366 11.33 -5.24 12.57
N TYR A 367 12.37 -5.71 11.89
CA TYR A 367 12.22 -6.60 10.73
C TYR A 367 11.30 -6.02 9.63
N CYS A 368 11.26 -4.70 9.47
CA CYS A 368 10.51 -4.05 8.40
C CYS A 368 11.39 -3.84 7.15
N LEU A 369 10.76 -3.85 5.97
CA LEU A 369 11.33 -3.47 4.69
C LEU A 369 10.56 -2.27 4.13
N SER A 370 11.25 -1.12 4.00
CA SER A 370 10.72 0.10 3.39
C SER A 370 11.43 0.36 2.06
N ILE A 371 10.69 0.64 0.99
CA ILE A 371 11.24 0.93 -0.34
C ILE A 371 10.59 2.17 -0.95
N ASN A 372 11.36 3.23 -1.21
CA ASN A 372 10.86 4.44 -1.86
C ASN A 372 9.70 5.16 -1.12
N ASP A 373 9.52 4.87 0.17
CA ASP A 373 8.82 5.80 1.07
C ASP A 373 9.57 7.14 1.09
N ASN A 374 8.88 8.23 1.44
CA ASN A 374 9.34 9.64 1.46
C ASN A 374 9.07 10.44 0.17
N MET A 375 8.00 10.12 -0.56
CA MET A 375 7.72 10.75 -1.88
C MET A 375 7.31 12.23 -1.85
N MET A 376 6.91 12.81 -0.70
CA MET A 376 6.18 14.10 -0.66
C MET A 376 6.82 15.22 0.17
N ASN A 377 7.70 14.93 1.14
CA ASN A 377 8.54 15.95 1.80
C ASN A 377 9.75 15.32 2.54
N SER A 378 10.78 16.13 2.77
CA SER A 378 12.21 15.74 2.79
C SER A 378 12.78 15.04 4.03
N HIS A 379 11.99 14.29 4.80
CA HIS A 379 12.45 13.66 6.05
C HIS A 379 11.99 12.19 6.16
N GLY A 380 12.96 11.27 6.26
CA GLY A 380 12.70 9.83 6.23
C GLY A 380 12.35 9.20 7.58
N PHE A 381 12.69 9.89 8.66
CA PHE A 381 12.40 9.51 10.03
C PHE A 381 12.41 10.78 10.88
N VAL A 382 11.28 11.15 11.48
CA VAL A 382 11.19 12.32 12.37
C VAL A 382 10.46 11.96 13.64
N GLY A 383 11.08 12.17 14.79
CA GLY A 383 10.33 12.36 16.03
C GLY A 383 9.92 13.82 16.13
N ALA A 384 8.67 14.17 15.91
CA ALA A 384 8.25 15.55 16.22
C ALA A 384 8.27 15.71 17.75
N GLY A 385 8.95 16.73 18.30
CA GLY A 385 8.79 17.14 19.71
C GLY A 385 10.05 17.14 20.58
N SER A 386 9.90 16.81 21.87
CA SER A 386 10.99 16.90 22.86
C SER A 386 11.52 15.52 23.30
N SER A 387 12.75 15.48 23.82
CA SER A 387 13.33 14.28 24.45
C SER A 387 12.64 13.85 25.75
N ALA A 388 11.68 14.64 26.27
CA ALA A 388 10.78 14.20 27.32
C ALA A 388 9.57 13.40 26.76
N SER A 389 9.27 13.52 25.46
CA SER A 389 8.07 12.98 24.83
C SER A 389 8.29 11.61 24.19
N LEU A 390 9.48 11.34 23.65
CA LEU A 390 9.80 10.13 22.89
C LEU A 390 10.90 9.32 23.61
N ARG A 391 10.55 8.19 24.24
CA ARG A 391 11.45 7.45 25.14
C ARG A 391 11.55 5.95 24.81
N ASN A 392 12.76 5.41 24.92
CA ASN A 392 13.03 3.96 24.84
C ASN A 392 12.55 3.28 23.54
N LEU A 393 12.57 4.00 22.39
CA LEU A 393 12.30 3.37 21.09
C LEU A 393 13.35 2.28 20.82
N SER A 394 12.90 1.12 20.34
CA SER A 394 13.77 0.05 19.84
C SER A 394 13.60 -0.08 18.33
N PHE A 395 14.62 0.28 17.57
CA PHE A 395 14.61 0.29 16.11
C PHE A 395 15.71 -0.64 15.59
N TYR A 396 15.35 -1.86 15.15
CA TYR A 396 16.38 -2.84 14.81
C TYR A 396 16.00 -3.84 13.72
N ASN A 397 17.02 -4.38 13.05
CA ASN A 397 16.84 -5.36 11.97
C ASN A 397 15.94 -4.87 10.83
N ASN A 398 15.89 -3.57 10.55
CA ASN A 398 15.10 -3.02 9.44
C ASN A 398 15.96 -2.82 8.18
N VAL A 399 15.35 -2.84 7.00
CA VAL A 399 15.97 -2.47 5.71
C VAL A 399 15.18 -1.32 5.10
N LEU A 400 15.85 -0.21 4.80
CA LEU A 400 15.21 1.01 4.31
C LEU A 400 15.92 1.49 3.04
N ILE A 401 15.23 1.46 1.91
CA ILE A 401 15.75 1.67 0.56
C ILE A 401 15.23 2.99 -0.01
N ASN A 402 16.12 3.77 -0.63
CA ASN A 402 15.86 5.13 -1.12
C ASN A 402 15.43 6.10 -0.01
N SER A 403 16.11 6.03 1.14
CA SER A 403 15.77 6.79 2.36
C SER A 403 16.13 8.27 2.25
N ALA A 404 15.21 9.14 2.64
CA ALA A 404 15.50 10.56 2.91
C ALA A 404 16.25 10.72 4.26
N THR A 405 16.60 11.96 4.63
CA THR A 405 17.39 12.24 5.84
C THR A 405 16.64 11.84 7.12
N PHE A 406 17.32 11.16 8.04
CA PHE A 406 16.74 10.75 9.33
C PHE A 406 17.12 11.73 10.45
N TYR A 407 16.15 12.11 11.26
CA TYR A 407 16.29 13.06 12.37
C TYR A 407 16.03 12.35 13.68
N LEU A 408 17.11 11.78 14.26
CA LEU A 408 17.02 11.06 15.53
C LEU A 408 17.06 11.98 16.74
N GLU A 409 17.39 13.28 16.56
CA GLU A 409 17.66 14.24 17.63
C GLU A 409 16.64 14.16 18.78
N HIS A 410 15.34 14.18 18.48
CA HIS A 410 14.27 14.23 19.47
C HIS A 410 14.09 12.98 20.37
N TYR A 411 14.80 11.87 20.13
CA TYR A 411 14.65 10.64 20.92
C TYR A 411 15.56 10.57 22.15
N ASN A 412 15.02 9.99 23.21
CA ASN A 412 15.73 9.73 24.45
C ASN A 412 15.86 8.21 24.70
N ASN A 413 17.08 7.74 24.92
CA ASN A 413 17.41 6.34 25.20
C ASN A 413 17.00 5.40 24.04
N LEU A 414 17.36 5.77 22.81
CA LEU A 414 17.14 5.00 21.58
C LEU A 414 18.03 3.74 21.53
N LEU A 415 17.46 2.60 21.12
CA LEU A 415 18.20 1.44 20.61
C LEU A 415 18.12 1.44 19.08
N TRP A 416 19.28 1.40 18.40
CA TRP A 416 19.43 1.43 16.95
C TRP A 416 20.49 0.42 16.49
N GLU A 417 20.10 -0.80 16.14
CA GLU A 417 21.05 -1.91 15.91
C GLU A 417 20.62 -2.83 14.75
N ASN A 418 21.58 -3.42 14.03
CA ASN A 418 21.33 -4.32 12.89
C ASN A 418 20.51 -3.72 11.73
N ASN A 419 20.41 -2.39 11.54
CA ASN A 419 19.65 -1.82 10.43
C ASN A 419 20.50 -1.68 9.15
N ILE A 420 19.88 -1.79 7.97
CA ILE A 420 20.47 -1.40 6.69
C ILE A 420 19.71 -0.18 6.15
N ILE A 421 20.38 0.97 6.11
CA ILE A 421 19.82 2.21 5.56
C ILE A 421 20.56 2.52 4.26
N VAL A 422 19.84 2.50 3.14
CA VAL A 422 20.31 2.99 1.84
C VAL A 422 19.69 4.37 1.62
N PHE A 423 20.51 5.40 1.75
CA PHE A 423 20.11 6.79 1.52
C PHE A 423 20.01 7.12 0.04
N ALA A 424 19.10 8.03 -0.30
CA ALA A 424 19.10 8.74 -1.57
C ALA A 424 20.24 9.78 -1.61
N ASP A 425 20.70 10.16 -2.81
CA ASP A 425 21.92 10.95 -2.98
C ASP A 425 21.84 12.33 -2.29
N GLY A 426 22.73 12.55 -1.31
CA GLY A 426 22.78 13.76 -0.48
C GLY A 426 21.99 13.67 0.84
N HIS A 427 21.39 12.52 1.15
CA HIS A 427 20.76 12.26 2.45
C HIS A 427 21.71 11.54 3.43
N THR A 428 21.38 11.63 4.72
CA THR A 428 22.20 11.10 5.82
C THR A 428 21.39 10.94 7.11
N LEU A 429 22.04 10.67 8.23
CA LEU A 429 21.45 10.60 9.55
C LEU A 429 21.92 11.77 10.44
N ILE A 430 20.99 12.37 11.18
CA ILE A 430 21.23 13.40 12.20
C ILE A 430 21.10 12.77 13.60
N GLU A 431 22.07 13.06 14.47
CA GLU A 431 22.32 12.33 15.73
C GLU A 431 21.25 12.56 16.83
N PRO A 432 20.94 11.55 17.70
CA PRO A 432 19.97 11.66 18.80
C PRO A 432 20.49 12.45 20.02
N TYR A 433 19.59 13.05 20.81
CA TYR A 433 19.93 13.71 22.08
C TYR A 433 20.53 12.74 23.12
N SER A 434 20.07 11.48 23.16
CA SER A 434 20.65 10.46 24.04
C SER A 434 20.46 9.02 23.53
N ILE A 435 21.42 8.16 23.88
CA ILE A 435 21.56 6.82 23.30
C ILE A 435 21.50 5.75 24.40
N LYS A 436 20.73 4.69 24.15
CA LYS A 436 20.78 3.44 24.94
C LYS A 436 21.87 2.53 24.42
N THR A 437 21.77 2.20 23.13
CA THR A 437 22.69 1.36 22.36
C THR A 437 22.56 1.74 20.90
N VAL A 438 23.68 2.05 20.24
CA VAL A 438 23.77 1.98 18.79
C VAL A 438 25.01 1.17 18.44
N ASP A 439 24.85 0.18 17.58
CA ASP A 439 25.96 -0.59 17.04
C ASP A 439 25.51 -1.31 15.76
N ASN A 440 26.47 -1.74 14.93
CA ASN A 440 26.27 -2.81 13.96
C ASN A 440 25.23 -2.50 12.85
N ASN A 441 25.16 -1.25 12.38
CA ASN A 441 24.30 -0.85 11.26
C ASN A 441 25.09 -0.65 9.95
N VAL A 442 24.36 -0.54 8.85
CA VAL A 442 24.91 -0.26 7.51
C VAL A 442 24.29 1.03 7.00
N TYR A 443 25.13 1.96 6.56
CA TYR A 443 24.74 3.28 6.06
C TYR A 443 25.31 3.44 4.65
N TYR A 444 24.52 3.08 3.63
CA TYR A 444 24.93 3.14 2.23
C TYR A 444 24.33 4.36 1.54
N GLY A 445 24.99 4.88 0.49
CA GLY A 445 24.59 6.14 -0.17
C GLY A 445 24.94 7.43 0.59
N THR A 446 25.80 7.34 1.63
CA THR A 446 26.28 8.47 2.41
C THR A 446 27.77 8.32 2.73
N ASP A 447 28.48 9.42 3.03
CA ASP A 447 29.89 9.40 3.45
C ASP A 447 30.07 9.39 4.98
N HIS A 448 28.96 9.38 5.72
CA HIS A 448 28.90 9.54 7.17
C HIS A 448 28.42 8.27 7.88
N VAL A 449 29.30 7.67 8.70
CA VAL A 449 28.86 6.81 9.81
C VAL A 449 28.65 7.72 11.03
N PRO A 450 27.48 7.67 11.69
CA PRO A 450 27.22 8.45 12.90
C PRO A 450 28.25 8.17 13.98
N ALA A 451 28.74 9.21 14.69
CA ALA A 451 29.91 9.09 15.55
C ALA A 451 29.73 8.14 16.75
N PHE A 452 28.48 7.80 17.04
CA PHE A 452 28.06 6.89 18.08
C PHE A 452 27.98 5.41 17.65
N ASP A 453 27.85 5.09 16.36
CA ASP A 453 27.91 3.70 15.90
C ASP A 453 29.36 3.27 15.68
N LYS A 454 29.88 2.45 16.60
CA LYS A 454 31.29 2.08 16.64
C LYS A 454 31.64 0.90 15.74
N THR A 455 30.65 0.14 15.26
CA THR A 455 30.88 -0.98 14.33
C THR A 455 30.11 -0.82 13.01
N GLY A 456 29.38 0.29 12.87
CA GLY A 456 28.68 0.67 11.64
C GLY A 456 29.60 0.80 10.43
N THR A 457 29.05 0.60 9.24
CA THR A 457 29.82 0.54 8.00
C THR A 457 29.14 1.25 6.82
N LEU A 458 29.97 1.81 5.93
CA LEU A 458 29.55 2.35 4.63
C LEU A 458 29.64 1.33 3.49
N ALA A 459 29.90 0.05 3.81
CA ALA A 459 30.00 -1.00 2.81
C ALA A 459 28.67 -1.19 2.07
N ASP A 460 28.77 -1.45 0.76
CA ASP A 460 27.64 -1.94 -0.04
C ASP A 460 27.02 -3.16 0.66
N PRO A 461 25.71 -3.16 0.95
CA PRO A 461 25.02 -4.31 1.54
C PRO A 461 25.18 -5.59 0.73
N GLY A 462 25.43 -5.50 -0.58
CA GLY A 462 25.61 -6.66 -1.45
C GLY A 462 24.34 -7.47 -1.61
N PHE A 463 23.22 -6.79 -1.85
CA PHE A 463 21.92 -7.39 -2.16
C PHE A 463 21.97 -8.29 -3.42
N VAL A 464 21.03 -9.23 -3.55
CA VAL A 464 20.94 -10.10 -4.74
C VAL A 464 20.41 -9.39 -5.99
N GLY A 465 19.67 -8.30 -5.80
CA GLY A 465 19.09 -7.50 -6.86
C GLY A 465 18.95 -6.02 -6.46
N GLY A 466 18.07 -5.32 -7.17
CA GLY A 466 17.78 -3.91 -6.95
C GLY A 466 16.49 -3.46 -7.63
N ASP A 467 15.57 -4.40 -7.89
CA ASP A 467 14.24 -4.11 -8.38
C ASP A 467 13.38 -3.61 -7.21
N LEU A 468 12.93 -2.35 -7.29
CA LEU A 468 12.19 -1.66 -6.22
C LEU A 468 10.81 -2.28 -5.94
N TYR A 469 10.36 -3.22 -6.76
CA TYR A 469 9.06 -3.89 -6.65
C TYR A 469 9.17 -5.41 -6.44
N ASP A 470 10.40 -5.92 -6.27
CA ASP A 470 10.68 -7.29 -5.88
C ASP A 470 11.34 -7.29 -4.50
N ILE A 471 10.58 -7.73 -3.50
CA ILE A 471 11.07 -7.85 -2.12
C ILE A 471 12.29 -8.78 -2.03
N ALA A 472 12.34 -9.84 -2.85
CA ALA A 472 13.43 -10.81 -2.84
C ALA A 472 14.75 -10.21 -3.34
N SER A 473 14.71 -9.11 -4.11
CA SER A 473 15.91 -8.37 -4.52
C SER A 473 16.71 -7.82 -3.35
N TYR A 474 16.09 -7.58 -2.18
CA TYR A 474 16.73 -7.02 -0.98
C TYR A 474 17.23 -8.07 0.02
N VAL A 475 17.25 -9.34 -0.38
CA VAL A 475 17.99 -10.40 0.32
C VAL A 475 19.49 -10.18 0.11
N LEU A 476 20.30 -10.46 1.14
CA LEU A 476 21.76 -10.40 1.02
C LEU A 476 22.29 -11.53 0.13
N SER A 477 23.20 -11.22 -0.79
CA SER A 477 23.93 -12.26 -1.52
C SER A 477 24.80 -13.08 -0.55
N ALA A 478 25.07 -14.35 -0.86
CA ALA A 478 25.95 -15.19 -0.02
C ALA A 478 27.39 -14.65 0.09
N THR A 479 27.77 -13.74 -0.81
CA THR A 479 29.06 -13.03 -0.84
C THR A 479 29.03 -11.65 -0.18
N SER A 480 27.89 -11.21 0.37
CA SER A 480 27.75 -9.89 0.97
C SER A 480 28.73 -9.70 2.14
N PRO A 481 29.35 -8.50 2.27
CA PRO A 481 30.35 -8.23 3.31
C PRO A 481 29.75 -8.13 4.72
N ILE A 482 28.42 -8.25 4.87
CA ILE A 482 27.69 -8.12 6.15
C ILE A 482 26.97 -9.41 6.59
N VAL A 483 27.07 -10.50 5.82
CA VAL A 483 26.53 -11.82 6.19
C VAL A 483 27.16 -12.29 7.51
N GLY A 484 26.33 -12.83 8.41
CA GLY A 484 26.76 -13.37 9.70
C GLY A 484 27.26 -12.34 10.72
N LYS A 485 27.07 -11.03 10.46
CA LYS A 485 27.42 -9.96 11.41
C LYS A 485 26.28 -9.54 12.34
N GLY A 486 25.06 -10.02 12.12
CA GLY A 486 23.90 -9.68 12.96
C GLY A 486 24.08 -10.11 14.43
N ARG A 487 23.27 -9.53 15.31
CA ARG A 487 23.22 -9.91 16.74
C ARG A 487 21.79 -10.14 17.18
N LEU A 488 21.56 -11.18 17.97
CA LEU A 488 20.22 -11.44 18.53
C LEU A 488 19.94 -10.42 19.65
N ILE A 489 18.98 -9.52 19.40
CA ILE A 489 18.60 -8.43 20.31
C ILE A 489 17.49 -8.86 21.28
N ASP A 490 16.58 -9.72 20.82
CA ASP A 490 15.39 -10.18 21.55
C ASP A 490 15.18 -11.67 21.27
N GLU A 491 15.33 -12.51 22.31
CA GLU A 491 15.18 -13.97 22.22
C GLU A 491 13.72 -14.42 21.99
N SER A 492 12.74 -13.52 22.11
CA SER A 492 11.33 -13.80 21.76
C SER A 492 11.05 -13.72 20.26
N VAL A 493 11.96 -13.16 19.46
CA VAL A 493 11.85 -13.15 17.99
C VAL A 493 12.35 -14.49 17.45
N THR A 494 11.45 -15.24 16.82
CA THR A 494 11.74 -16.58 16.28
C THR A 494 11.76 -16.65 14.76
N GLU A 495 11.35 -15.59 14.05
CA GLU A 495 11.25 -15.56 12.59
C GLU A 495 11.60 -14.18 12.02
N ASP A 496 12.00 -14.15 10.74
CA ASP A 496 12.27 -12.94 9.98
C ASP A 496 11.02 -12.43 9.24
N ILE A 497 11.18 -11.35 8.46
CA ILE A 497 10.08 -10.75 7.69
C ILE A 497 9.38 -11.73 6.71
N ALA A 498 10.08 -12.78 6.28
CA ALA A 498 9.61 -13.80 5.35
C ALA A 498 9.29 -15.14 6.05
N GLY A 499 9.20 -15.16 7.39
CA GLY A 499 8.93 -16.38 8.17
C GLY A 499 10.10 -17.35 8.28
N ASN A 500 11.32 -16.98 7.89
CA ASN A 500 12.49 -17.85 8.06
C ASN A 500 12.91 -17.89 9.55
N PRO A 501 13.21 -19.06 10.13
CA PRO A 501 13.60 -19.16 11.53
C PRO A 501 14.86 -18.36 11.90
N ILE A 502 14.74 -17.54 12.94
CA ILE A 502 15.86 -16.82 13.55
C ILE A 502 16.47 -17.66 14.66
N THR A 503 17.79 -17.81 14.57
CA THR A 503 18.63 -18.47 15.56
C THR A 503 19.84 -17.60 15.83
N LYS A 504 20.59 -17.92 16.90
CA LYS A 504 21.85 -17.25 17.20
C LYS A 504 22.87 -17.28 16.05
N ASP A 505 22.78 -18.30 15.19
CA ASP A 505 23.71 -18.51 14.07
C ASP A 505 23.14 -18.03 12.71
N SER A 506 21.86 -17.64 12.63
CA SER A 506 21.20 -17.12 11.42
C SER A 506 20.80 -15.64 11.48
N VAL A 507 20.97 -14.96 12.61
CA VAL A 507 20.68 -13.52 12.72
C VAL A 507 21.62 -12.68 11.85
N MET A 508 21.05 -11.80 11.03
CA MET A 508 21.79 -10.91 10.12
C MET A 508 21.60 -9.43 10.49
N ILE A 509 22.28 -8.56 9.76
CA ILE A 509 21.92 -7.13 9.67
C ILE A 509 20.83 -7.04 8.60
N GLY A 510 19.77 -6.27 8.85
CA GLY A 510 18.56 -6.18 8.02
C GLY A 510 17.44 -7.13 8.47
N CYS A 511 16.39 -7.21 7.67
CA CYS A 511 15.10 -7.85 8.02
C CYS A 511 14.97 -9.31 7.58
N PHE A 512 15.98 -9.86 6.89
CA PHE A 512 16.05 -11.25 6.46
C PHE A 512 17.10 -12.03 7.26
N ALA A 513 16.83 -13.31 7.54
CA ALA A 513 17.73 -14.25 8.20
C ALA A 513 18.34 -15.29 7.24
N VAL A 514 18.23 -15.04 5.93
CA VAL A 514 18.72 -15.92 4.86
C VAL A 514 19.49 -15.12 3.79
N THR A 515 20.33 -15.83 3.03
CA THR A 515 21.04 -15.29 1.86
C THR A 515 20.47 -15.83 0.54
N GLY A 516 20.89 -15.24 -0.59
CA GLY A 516 20.33 -15.40 -1.93
C GLY A 516 19.95 -16.81 -2.43
N ASP A 517 20.63 -17.87 -1.98
CA ASP A 517 20.26 -19.27 -2.30
C ASP A 517 18.85 -19.66 -1.80
N HIS A 518 18.22 -18.83 -0.97
CA HIS A 518 16.86 -19.01 -0.45
C HIS A 518 15.89 -17.87 -0.81
N ALA A 519 16.31 -16.89 -1.62
CA ALA A 519 15.45 -15.77 -2.04
C ALA A 519 14.18 -16.25 -2.78
N GLY A 520 14.29 -17.32 -3.59
CA GLY A 520 13.16 -17.98 -4.27
C GLY A 520 12.21 -18.79 -3.36
N LYS A 521 12.23 -18.56 -2.04
CA LYS A 521 11.26 -19.08 -1.06
C LYS A 521 10.60 -17.98 -0.23
N ILE A 522 10.85 -16.72 -0.56
CA ILE A 522 10.25 -15.58 0.15
C ILE A 522 8.83 -15.38 -0.41
N GLU A 523 7.93 -16.27 0.02
CA GLU A 523 6.48 -16.06 -0.05
C GLU A 523 6.12 -15.02 1.01
N PHE A 524 6.45 -13.78 0.72
CA PHE A 524 5.73 -12.66 1.30
C PHE A 524 4.29 -12.74 0.78
N ASN A 525 3.29 -12.35 1.57
CA ASN A 525 1.90 -12.31 1.12
C ASN A 525 1.42 -10.95 0.51
N PRO A 526 2.19 -10.21 -0.32
CA PRO A 526 1.69 -9.15 -1.16
C PRO A 526 1.71 -9.63 -2.63
N GLU A 527 1.28 -10.87 -2.90
CA GLU A 527 1.06 -11.29 -4.28
C GLU A 527 0.18 -10.22 -4.95
N PRO A 528 0.63 -9.60 -6.06
CA PRO A 528 -0.28 -9.03 -7.02
C PRO A 528 -1.00 -10.22 -7.66
N GLU A 529 -2.03 -10.76 -6.98
CA GLU A 529 -2.79 -11.96 -7.37
C GLU A 529 -3.32 -11.90 -8.82
N ASN A 530 -3.32 -10.69 -9.41
CA ASN A 530 -3.60 -10.45 -10.80
C ASN A 530 -2.30 -10.34 -11.62
N ILE A 531 -1.82 -11.45 -12.19
CA ILE A 531 -0.96 -11.41 -13.38
C ILE A 531 -1.87 -11.28 -14.61
N LEU A 532 -1.61 -10.30 -15.47
CA LEU A 532 -2.30 -10.13 -16.75
C LEU A 532 -1.30 -10.30 -17.90
N GLU A 533 -1.33 -11.45 -18.57
CA GLU A 533 -0.56 -11.66 -19.80
C GLU A 533 -1.25 -10.99 -20.99
N ILE A 534 -0.45 -10.36 -21.86
CA ILE A 534 -0.91 -9.70 -23.10
C ILE A 534 0.00 -10.13 -24.24
N GLY A 535 -0.53 -10.90 -25.18
CA GLY A 535 0.17 -11.38 -26.38
C GLY A 535 -0.35 -10.77 -27.68
N THR A 536 -1.45 -10.02 -27.64
CA THR A 536 -2.14 -9.48 -28.83
C THR A 536 -2.53 -8.01 -28.69
N LYS A 537 -2.74 -7.34 -29.82
CA LYS A 537 -3.26 -5.97 -29.84
C LYS A 537 -4.68 -5.89 -29.29
N GLU A 538 -5.51 -6.91 -29.49
CA GLU A 538 -6.88 -6.97 -28.96
C GLU A 538 -6.88 -7.00 -27.42
N GLU A 539 -5.99 -7.79 -26.80
CA GLU A 539 -5.80 -7.81 -25.34
C GLU A 539 -5.27 -6.47 -24.82
N LEU A 540 -4.29 -5.85 -25.51
CA LEU A 540 -3.75 -4.55 -25.12
C LEU A 540 -4.81 -3.43 -25.19
N VAL A 541 -5.68 -3.46 -26.21
CA VAL A 541 -6.84 -2.55 -26.33
C VAL A 541 -7.89 -2.84 -25.26
N ALA A 542 -8.17 -4.11 -24.94
CA ALA A 542 -9.12 -4.47 -23.89
C ALA A 542 -8.64 -4.01 -22.50
N PHE A 543 -7.35 -4.21 -22.21
CA PHE A 543 -6.69 -3.67 -21.02
C PHE A 543 -6.76 -2.14 -20.94
N ALA A 544 -6.46 -1.43 -22.03
CA ALA A 544 -6.63 0.02 -22.09
C ALA A 544 -8.08 0.44 -21.80
N GLY A 545 -9.06 -0.25 -22.39
CA GLY A 545 -10.48 -0.01 -22.15
C GLY A 545 -10.89 -0.19 -20.68
N LYS A 546 -10.36 -1.23 -20.01
CA LYS A 546 -10.59 -1.51 -18.59
C LYS A 546 -10.03 -0.44 -17.66
N VAL A 547 -8.76 -0.06 -17.83
CA VAL A 547 -8.15 1.05 -17.06
C VAL A 547 -8.94 2.34 -17.28
N ASN A 548 -9.34 2.63 -18.52
CA ASN A 548 -10.13 3.81 -18.87
C ASN A 548 -11.58 3.77 -18.34
N ALA A 549 -12.10 2.60 -17.99
CA ALA A 549 -13.40 2.43 -17.33
C ALA A 549 -13.36 2.62 -15.80
N GLY A 550 -12.17 2.79 -15.20
CA GLY A 550 -12.02 2.91 -13.74
C GLY A 550 -11.61 1.63 -13.02
N GLU A 551 -11.20 0.57 -13.73
CA GLU A 551 -10.50 -0.55 -13.09
C GLU A 551 -9.10 -0.10 -12.64
N PHE A 552 -8.74 -0.43 -11.40
CA PHE A 552 -7.44 -0.09 -10.82
C PHE A 552 -6.50 -1.29 -10.87
N TYR A 553 -5.28 -1.05 -11.37
CA TYR A 553 -4.30 -2.09 -11.66
C TYR A 553 -3.06 -2.06 -10.75
N HIS A 554 -3.11 -1.34 -9.62
CA HIS A 554 -1.98 -1.18 -8.68
C HIS A 554 -1.41 -2.49 -8.13
N THR A 555 -2.25 -3.51 -7.93
CA THR A 555 -1.84 -4.89 -7.57
C THR A 555 -1.88 -5.82 -8.79
N THR A 556 -1.63 -5.30 -9.99
CA THR A 556 -1.56 -6.11 -11.22
C THR A 556 -0.18 -6.02 -11.85
N LYS A 557 0.43 -7.18 -12.13
CA LYS A 557 1.59 -7.28 -13.02
C LYS A 557 1.11 -7.63 -14.42
N VAL A 558 1.14 -6.65 -15.31
CA VAL A 558 0.90 -6.82 -16.75
C VAL A 558 2.18 -7.29 -17.40
N ILE A 559 2.15 -8.42 -18.10
CA ILE A 559 3.30 -9.04 -18.75
C ILE A 559 3.06 -9.14 -20.24
N LEU A 560 3.95 -8.59 -21.07
CA LEU A 560 3.92 -8.87 -22.51
C LEU A 560 4.48 -10.26 -22.79
N THR A 561 3.79 -11.03 -23.62
CA THR A 561 4.20 -12.40 -24.03
C THR A 561 4.54 -12.51 -25.52
N ALA A 562 4.37 -11.42 -26.27
CA ALA A 562 4.74 -11.31 -27.68
C ALA A 562 4.96 -9.84 -28.09
N ASP A 563 5.55 -9.64 -29.28
CA ASP A 563 5.60 -8.33 -29.93
C ASP A 563 4.21 -7.96 -30.48
N ILE A 564 3.79 -6.71 -30.27
CA ILE A 564 2.43 -6.22 -30.57
C ILE A 564 2.49 -5.12 -31.63
N ASP A 565 2.06 -5.45 -32.85
CA ASP A 565 1.83 -4.48 -33.91
C ASP A 565 0.42 -3.89 -33.82
N LEU A 566 0.33 -2.59 -33.53
CA LEU A 566 -0.91 -1.82 -33.47
C LEU A 566 -1.41 -1.36 -34.86
N GLY A 567 -0.67 -1.66 -35.94
CA GLY A 567 -1.15 -1.58 -37.32
C GLY A 567 -1.48 -0.17 -37.82
N GLY A 568 -0.89 0.87 -37.20
CA GLY A 568 -1.17 2.27 -37.50
C GLY A 568 -2.49 2.78 -36.91
N MET A 569 -3.07 2.08 -35.93
CA MET A 569 -4.35 2.49 -35.35
C MET A 569 -4.28 3.82 -34.59
N SER A 570 -5.44 4.49 -34.51
CA SER A 570 -5.67 5.59 -33.58
C SER A 570 -5.67 5.06 -32.15
N TRP A 571 -4.57 5.23 -31.43
CA TRP A 571 -4.40 4.75 -30.07
C TRP A 571 -4.98 5.74 -29.07
N TYR A 572 -5.97 5.28 -28.29
CA TYR A 572 -6.44 6.01 -27.13
C TYR A 572 -5.64 5.55 -25.90
N PRO A 573 -4.95 6.44 -25.16
CA PRO A 573 -4.01 6.03 -24.12
C PRO A 573 -4.61 5.19 -22.99
N ILE A 574 -3.77 4.40 -22.33
CA ILE A 574 -4.12 3.69 -21.10
C ILE A 574 -4.10 4.69 -19.93
N GLY A 575 -5.24 4.90 -19.28
CA GLY A 575 -5.43 5.95 -18.27
C GLY A 575 -6.10 7.19 -18.86
N ASP A 576 -7.09 7.70 -18.13
CA ASP A 576 -7.97 8.80 -18.55
C ASP A 576 -7.21 10.11 -18.79
N GLN A 577 -7.70 10.84 -19.78
CA GLN A 577 -7.19 12.16 -20.20
C GLN A 577 -7.93 13.32 -19.50
N GLY A 578 -8.88 13.06 -18.59
CA GLY A 578 -9.76 14.04 -17.98
C GLY A 578 -9.48 14.37 -16.50
N LYS A 579 -10.35 15.21 -15.92
CA LYS A 579 -10.36 15.65 -14.51
C LYS A 579 -10.29 14.52 -13.49
N ASN A 580 -10.76 13.32 -13.84
CA ASN A 580 -10.85 12.18 -12.92
C ASN A 580 -9.49 11.48 -12.71
N GLN A 581 -8.52 11.70 -13.61
CA GLN A 581 -7.12 11.25 -13.46
C GLN A 581 -6.95 9.75 -13.14
N VAL A 582 -7.88 8.91 -13.59
CA VAL A 582 -7.77 7.45 -13.48
C VAL A 582 -6.55 7.01 -14.29
N GLY A 583 -5.59 6.35 -13.65
CA GLY A 583 -4.33 6.00 -14.28
C GLY A 583 -3.88 4.58 -13.96
N PHE A 584 -3.04 4.03 -14.83
CA PHE A 584 -2.36 2.77 -14.54
C PHE A 584 -1.39 2.97 -13.37
N SER A 585 -1.34 2.00 -12.46
CA SER A 585 -0.62 2.08 -11.19
C SER A 585 0.12 0.80 -10.80
N GLY A 586 0.07 -0.23 -11.65
CA GLY A 586 0.75 -1.50 -11.42
C GLY A 586 2.10 -1.59 -12.10
N ILE A 587 2.52 -2.82 -12.37
CA ILE A 587 3.74 -3.12 -13.12
C ILE A 587 3.38 -3.47 -14.56
N PHE A 588 3.98 -2.79 -15.53
CA PHE A 588 3.94 -3.13 -16.95
C PHE A 588 5.32 -3.62 -17.38
N ASP A 589 5.48 -4.93 -17.46
CA ASP A 589 6.73 -5.64 -17.75
C ASP A 589 6.71 -6.17 -19.20
N GLY A 590 7.56 -5.59 -20.04
CA GLY A 590 7.64 -5.93 -21.46
C GLY A 590 8.39 -7.23 -21.76
N GLN A 591 9.16 -7.79 -20.83
CA GLN A 591 9.97 -9.01 -21.05
C GLN A 591 10.90 -8.97 -22.28
N GLY A 592 11.23 -7.79 -22.80
CA GLY A 592 12.01 -7.52 -24.01
C GLY A 592 11.18 -7.21 -25.26
N HIS A 593 9.85 -7.36 -25.21
CA HIS A 593 8.96 -7.25 -26.36
C HIS A 593 8.76 -5.82 -26.88
N THR A 594 8.38 -5.74 -28.16
CA THR A 594 8.13 -4.50 -28.89
C THR A 594 6.63 -4.23 -29.03
N ILE A 595 6.20 -3.00 -28.71
CA ILE A 595 4.92 -2.46 -29.18
C ILE A 595 5.23 -1.48 -30.32
N SER A 596 4.55 -1.60 -31.45
CA SER A 596 4.84 -0.77 -32.63
C SER A 596 3.63 -0.20 -33.35
N ASN A 597 3.88 0.85 -34.15
CA ASN A 597 2.95 1.41 -35.15
C ASN A 597 1.65 1.96 -34.56
N ALA A 598 1.75 2.98 -33.70
CA ALA A 598 0.59 3.69 -33.14
C ALA A 598 0.51 5.15 -33.59
N VAL A 599 -0.72 5.65 -33.75
CA VAL A 599 -1.02 7.08 -33.87
C VAL A 599 -1.72 7.51 -32.58
N ILE A 600 -0.98 8.13 -31.65
CA ILE A 600 -1.50 8.64 -30.39
C ILE A 600 -2.57 9.69 -30.67
N ALA A 601 -3.75 9.48 -30.10
CA ALA A 601 -4.93 10.33 -30.24
C ALA A 601 -5.35 10.96 -28.91
N THR A 602 -6.13 12.02 -28.99
CA THR A 602 -6.69 12.71 -27.81
C THR A 602 -8.17 13.01 -27.94
N ASP A 603 -8.83 13.09 -26.79
CA ASP A 603 -10.23 13.47 -26.65
C ASP A 603 -10.34 14.90 -26.09
N ASP A 604 -10.32 15.87 -27.00
CA ASP A 604 -10.54 17.30 -26.71
C ASP A 604 -11.97 17.61 -26.20
N THR A 605 -12.86 16.62 -26.02
CA THR A 605 -14.18 16.86 -25.39
C THR A 605 -14.12 16.80 -23.86
N LYS A 606 -13.18 16.02 -23.30
CA LYS A 606 -12.97 15.93 -21.84
C LYS A 606 -12.47 17.26 -21.30
N GLU A 607 -12.77 17.56 -20.05
CA GLU A 607 -12.16 18.69 -19.33
C GLU A 607 -11.03 18.18 -18.43
N GLY A 608 -9.95 18.96 -18.29
CA GLY A 608 -8.85 18.64 -17.39
C GLY A 608 -7.48 19.09 -17.92
N TRP A 609 -6.44 18.44 -17.42
CA TRP A 609 -5.06 18.56 -17.91
C TRP A 609 -4.64 17.21 -18.51
N TYR A 610 -4.55 17.15 -19.84
CA TYR A 610 -4.43 15.91 -20.61
C TYR A 610 -2.99 15.37 -20.56
N GLY A 611 -2.84 14.12 -20.09
CA GLY A 611 -1.66 13.31 -20.37
C GLY A 611 -1.94 12.41 -21.58
N THR A 612 -1.00 12.30 -22.52
CA THR A 612 -1.13 11.41 -23.68
C THR A 612 0.19 10.72 -24.04
N GLY A 613 0.10 9.52 -24.61
CA GLY A 613 1.20 8.55 -24.77
C GLY A 613 0.68 7.14 -25.02
N LEU A 614 1.51 6.10 -24.87
CA LEU A 614 1.00 4.74 -24.67
C LEU A 614 0.08 4.72 -23.43
N PHE A 615 0.54 5.33 -22.34
CA PHE A 615 -0.22 5.64 -21.13
C PHE A 615 -0.52 7.15 -21.07
N GLY A 616 -1.76 7.50 -20.70
CA GLY A 616 -2.18 8.90 -20.55
C GLY A 616 -1.75 9.45 -19.20
N THR A 617 -2.29 8.86 -18.14
CA THR A 617 -1.97 9.18 -16.74
C THR A 617 -1.52 7.91 -16.01
N SER A 618 -0.50 8.04 -15.16
CA SER A 618 -0.12 7.04 -14.17
C SER A 618 0.12 7.71 -12.81
N THR A 619 -0.35 7.08 -11.73
CA THR A 619 -0.17 7.64 -10.37
C THR A 619 1.13 7.20 -9.71
N CYS A 620 1.54 5.95 -9.96
CA CYS A 620 2.64 5.27 -9.29
C CYS A 620 3.17 4.04 -10.09
N GLY A 621 2.91 3.98 -11.39
CA GLY A 621 3.16 2.78 -12.20
C GLY A 621 4.64 2.51 -12.49
N VAL A 622 4.93 1.24 -12.74
CA VAL A 622 6.25 0.72 -13.12
C VAL A 622 6.19 0.33 -14.59
N PHE A 623 7.13 0.81 -15.40
CA PHE A 623 7.14 0.60 -16.85
C PHE A 623 8.52 0.11 -17.26
N ARG A 624 8.65 -1.17 -17.63
CA ARG A 624 9.97 -1.76 -17.82
C ARG A 624 10.10 -2.76 -18.96
N ASN A 625 11.33 -2.95 -19.41
CA ASN A 625 11.74 -4.02 -20.30
C ASN A 625 10.95 -4.08 -21.63
N PHE A 626 10.50 -2.96 -22.21
CA PHE A 626 9.84 -2.94 -23.53
C PHE A 626 10.53 -2.03 -24.54
N ARG A 627 10.20 -2.25 -25.81
CA ARG A 627 10.53 -1.36 -26.93
C ARG A 627 9.26 -0.67 -27.43
N LEU A 628 9.27 0.65 -27.60
CA LEU A 628 8.24 1.38 -28.36
C LEU A 628 8.83 1.86 -29.68
N VAL A 629 8.22 1.49 -30.81
CA VAL A 629 8.77 1.76 -32.14
C VAL A 629 7.71 2.33 -33.09
N ASN A 630 8.06 3.38 -33.83
CA ASN A 630 7.18 4.03 -34.81
C ASN A 630 5.84 4.50 -34.20
N PHE A 631 5.93 5.15 -33.04
CA PHE A 631 4.83 5.90 -32.46
C PHE A 631 4.82 7.33 -33.02
N THR A 632 3.62 7.84 -33.29
CA THR A 632 3.37 9.18 -33.84
C THR A 632 2.19 9.84 -33.12
N TYR A 633 1.99 11.13 -33.34
CA TYR A 633 0.86 11.89 -32.79
C TYR A 633 -0.07 12.37 -33.91
N ASP A 634 -1.37 12.37 -33.68
CA ASP A 634 -2.38 12.72 -34.70
C ASP A 634 -2.47 14.23 -35.03
N GLY A 635 -1.84 15.09 -34.22
CA GLY A 635 -1.74 16.53 -34.45
C GLY A 635 -2.98 17.34 -34.08
N LYS A 636 -4.00 16.76 -33.44
CA LYS A 636 -5.35 17.38 -33.37
C LYS A 636 -5.63 18.24 -32.14
N SER A 637 -4.94 18.08 -31.01
CA SER A 637 -5.29 18.83 -29.80
C SER A 637 -4.83 20.29 -29.83
N SER A 638 -5.64 21.12 -29.19
CA SER A 638 -5.35 22.54 -28.92
C SER A 638 -5.16 22.85 -27.43
N ARG A 639 -5.21 21.84 -26.54
CA ARG A 639 -5.56 22.02 -25.12
C ARG A 639 -4.41 21.94 -24.10
N GLY A 640 -3.15 22.06 -24.52
CA GLY A 640 -2.04 22.08 -23.56
C GLY A 640 -1.67 20.72 -22.99
N GLU A 641 -1.60 19.71 -23.85
CA GLU A 641 -1.21 18.34 -23.50
C GLU A 641 0.17 18.24 -22.85
N ARG A 642 0.29 17.19 -22.03
CA ARG A 642 1.53 16.61 -21.55
C ARG A 642 1.75 15.33 -22.35
N TYR A 643 2.57 15.42 -23.38
CA TYR A 643 2.85 14.31 -24.30
C TYR A 643 4.13 13.60 -23.87
N GLY A 644 4.08 12.30 -23.64
CA GLY A 644 5.26 11.44 -23.48
C GLY A 644 4.98 10.10 -24.12
N LEU A 645 5.91 9.57 -24.94
CA LEU A 645 5.62 8.33 -25.68
C LEU A 645 5.30 7.15 -24.78
N VAL A 646 5.90 7.07 -23.58
CA VAL A 646 5.55 6.08 -22.57
C VAL A 646 4.38 6.58 -21.74
N VAL A 647 4.56 7.70 -21.02
CA VAL A 647 3.53 8.25 -20.12
C VAL A 647 3.36 9.75 -20.35
N GLY A 648 2.13 10.19 -20.60
CA GLY A 648 1.81 11.62 -20.69
C GLY A 648 2.05 12.37 -19.39
N ARG A 649 1.49 11.87 -18.29
CA ARG A 649 1.68 12.40 -16.93
C ARG A 649 1.94 11.25 -15.93
N LEU A 650 3.10 11.26 -15.29
CA LEU A 650 3.53 10.25 -14.32
C LEU A 650 3.64 10.91 -12.94
N MET A 651 2.68 10.68 -12.04
CA MET A 651 2.64 11.37 -10.73
C MET A 651 3.63 10.84 -9.71
N SER A 652 4.09 9.60 -9.86
CA SER A 652 5.24 8.95 -9.23
C SER A 652 5.46 7.64 -10.00
N GLY A 653 6.59 6.97 -9.80
CA GLY A 653 6.86 5.65 -10.36
C GLY A 653 8.16 5.57 -11.17
N VAL A 654 8.35 4.43 -11.82
CA VAL A 654 9.63 4.02 -12.41
C VAL A 654 9.48 3.70 -13.89
N ILE A 655 10.41 4.19 -14.71
CA ILE A 655 10.58 3.73 -16.10
C ILE A 655 12.00 3.19 -16.24
N GLU A 656 12.15 1.90 -16.50
CA GLU A 656 13.48 1.27 -16.55
C GLU A 656 13.71 0.32 -17.74
N ASN A 657 14.96 0.25 -18.21
CA ASN A 657 15.40 -0.73 -19.21
C ASN A 657 14.57 -0.68 -20.51
N CYS A 658 14.12 0.49 -20.97
CA CYS A 658 13.27 0.62 -22.17
C CYS A 658 14.01 1.23 -23.37
N TYR A 659 13.61 0.82 -24.58
CA TYR A 659 14.02 1.45 -25.85
C TYR A 659 12.83 2.21 -26.44
N ILE A 660 12.98 3.50 -26.74
CA ILE A 660 11.89 4.34 -27.25
C ILE A 660 12.33 5.02 -28.55
N GLU A 661 11.60 4.77 -29.64
CA GLU A 661 11.83 5.35 -30.95
C GLU A 661 10.52 5.85 -31.59
N GLY A 662 10.53 7.08 -32.10
CA GLY A 662 9.38 7.65 -32.77
C GLY A 662 9.41 9.17 -32.87
N LYS A 663 8.23 9.77 -32.98
CA LYS A 663 8.05 11.22 -33.02
C LYS A 663 7.06 11.66 -31.95
N ALA A 664 7.53 12.55 -31.07
CA ALA A 664 6.73 13.20 -30.04
C ALA A 664 6.47 14.64 -30.47
N THR A 665 5.28 14.93 -30.98
CA THR A 665 4.84 16.30 -31.28
C THR A 665 3.64 16.60 -30.42
N GLY A 666 3.56 17.78 -29.81
CA GLY A 666 2.42 18.14 -28.96
C GLY A 666 2.38 19.62 -28.59
N TYR A 667 1.31 20.05 -27.91
CA TYR A 667 1.06 21.47 -27.71
C TYR A 667 1.99 22.12 -26.67
N ALA A 668 1.89 21.73 -25.39
CA ALA A 668 2.53 22.45 -24.28
C ALA A 668 3.83 21.80 -23.78
N ALA A 669 3.73 20.62 -23.16
CA ALA A 669 4.84 19.91 -22.53
C ALA A 669 5.07 18.58 -23.25
N VAL A 670 6.18 18.45 -23.99
CA VAL A 670 6.44 17.29 -24.86
C VAL A 670 7.78 16.65 -24.50
N GLY A 671 7.71 15.42 -24.01
CA GLY A 671 8.84 14.59 -23.61
C GLY A 671 9.02 13.40 -24.55
N GLY A 672 10.26 12.97 -24.76
CA GLY A 672 10.52 11.71 -25.49
C GLY A 672 10.04 10.47 -24.74
N VAL A 673 10.00 10.52 -23.40
CA VAL A 673 9.50 9.43 -22.54
C VAL A 673 8.31 9.88 -21.70
N VAL A 674 8.46 10.98 -20.95
CA VAL A 674 7.45 11.51 -20.01
C VAL A 674 7.10 12.97 -20.33
N GLY A 675 5.82 13.27 -20.54
CA GLY A 675 5.36 14.64 -20.80
C GLY A 675 5.45 15.53 -19.57
N MET A 676 4.95 15.04 -18.43
CA MET A 676 5.03 15.73 -17.15
C MET A 676 5.29 14.75 -16.01
N ALA A 677 6.37 14.99 -15.27
CA ALA A 677 6.68 14.27 -14.05
C ALA A 677 6.04 15.01 -12.86
N GLU A 678 5.33 14.22 -12.05
CA GLU A 678 4.57 14.59 -10.86
C GLU A 678 5.41 15.38 -9.85
N GLY A 679 6.17 14.75 -8.94
CA GLY A 679 6.23 13.33 -8.52
C GLY A 679 7.58 12.83 -7.95
N SER A 680 7.63 11.64 -7.31
CA SER A 680 8.87 10.83 -7.20
C SER A 680 8.99 9.96 -8.45
N VAL A 681 9.81 10.40 -9.42
CA VAL A 681 9.87 9.80 -10.77
C VAL A 681 11.29 9.38 -11.11
N ASN A 682 11.49 8.07 -11.31
CA ASN A 682 12.81 7.50 -11.57
C ASN A 682 12.87 6.89 -12.99
N ILE A 683 13.63 7.52 -13.89
CA ILE A 683 13.86 7.01 -15.25
C ILE A 683 15.31 6.53 -15.35
N ARG A 684 15.50 5.22 -15.58
CA ARG A 684 16.84 4.61 -15.56
C ARG A 684 17.10 3.60 -16.65
N ASN A 685 18.35 3.52 -17.15
CA ASN A 685 18.75 2.56 -18.17
C ASN A 685 17.88 2.63 -19.45
N CYS A 686 17.52 3.81 -19.93
CA CYS A 686 16.65 3.97 -21.11
C CYS A 686 17.42 4.51 -22.33
N VAL A 687 17.12 4.00 -23.52
CA VAL A 687 17.65 4.53 -24.80
C VAL A 687 16.51 5.17 -25.58
N VAL A 688 16.67 6.44 -25.95
CA VAL A 688 15.60 7.30 -26.44
C VAL A 688 16.02 7.99 -27.74
N ASN A 689 15.49 7.48 -28.84
CA ASN A 689 15.73 7.94 -30.21
C ASN A 689 14.48 8.63 -30.76
N VAL A 690 14.14 9.79 -30.18
CA VAL A 690 12.85 10.46 -30.43
C VAL A 690 13.05 11.86 -31.02
N GLU A 691 12.30 12.19 -32.06
CA GLU A 691 12.14 13.58 -32.50
C GLU A 691 11.05 14.26 -31.66
N VAL A 692 11.46 15.15 -30.75
CA VAL A 692 10.60 15.86 -29.79
C VAL A 692 10.30 17.26 -30.31
N THR A 693 9.03 17.66 -30.44
CA THR A 693 8.60 18.94 -31.01
C THR A 693 7.47 19.58 -30.21
N THR A 694 7.63 20.83 -29.75
CA THR A 694 6.56 21.61 -29.10
C THR A 694 5.99 22.68 -30.05
N THR A 695 4.65 22.84 -30.07
CA THR A 695 4.00 23.83 -30.95
C THR A 695 3.63 25.15 -30.26
N SER A 696 3.39 25.17 -28.94
CA SER A 696 3.18 26.42 -28.17
C SER A 696 4.29 26.74 -27.15
N GLY A 697 5.10 25.75 -26.77
CA GLY A 697 6.37 25.96 -26.06
C GLY A 697 6.23 26.20 -24.55
N THR A 698 5.61 25.27 -23.79
CA THR A 698 5.81 25.27 -22.33
C THR A 698 7.16 24.67 -21.98
N ALA A 699 7.43 23.42 -22.38
CA ALA A 699 8.75 22.79 -22.25
C ALA A 699 8.92 21.61 -23.21
N ALA A 700 10.13 21.39 -23.73
CA ALA A 700 10.48 20.24 -24.58
C ALA A 700 11.66 19.48 -23.99
N GLY A 701 11.50 18.17 -23.78
CA GLY A 701 12.51 17.31 -23.14
C GLY A 701 12.81 16.07 -23.94
N GLY A 702 14.08 15.73 -24.17
CA GLY A 702 14.42 14.45 -24.80
C GLY A 702 14.01 13.23 -23.97
N ILE A 703 14.01 13.34 -22.63
CA ILE A 703 13.48 12.32 -21.71
C ILE A 703 12.19 12.83 -21.03
N ILE A 704 12.29 13.87 -20.20
CA ILE A 704 11.18 14.46 -19.43
C ILE A 704 10.92 15.89 -19.92
N ALA A 705 9.70 16.24 -20.32
CA ALA A 705 9.45 17.64 -20.70
C ALA A 705 9.48 18.59 -19.49
N TYR A 706 8.80 18.23 -18.41
CA TYR A 706 8.55 19.15 -17.30
C TYR A 706 8.42 18.40 -15.97
N ASN A 707 9.29 18.70 -15.01
CA ASN A 707 9.16 18.31 -13.59
C ASN A 707 8.46 19.44 -12.82
N ARG A 708 7.37 19.11 -12.09
CA ARG A 708 6.48 20.11 -11.47
C ARG A 708 6.53 20.19 -9.95
N TYR A 709 6.62 19.06 -9.25
CA TYR A 709 6.81 18.94 -7.80
C TYR A 709 7.66 17.68 -7.51
N GLY A 710 8.26 17.55 -6.32
CA GLY A 710 8.99 16.32 -5.94
C GLY A 710 10.31 16.07 -6.68
N GLU A 711 10.83 14.84 -6.53
CA GLU A 711 12.15 14.45 -7.05
C GLU A 711 12.07 13.59 -8.32
N CYS A 712 12.77 14.03 -9.36
CA CYS A 712 13.02 13.26 -10.57
C CYS A 712 14.47 12.77 -10.63
N VAL A 713 14.68 11.51 -10.97
CA VAL A 713 16.01 10.95 -11.25
C VAL A 713 16.08 10.48 -12.71
N ILE A 714 17.09 10.93 -13.44
CA ILE A 714 17.46 10.44 -14.78
C ILE A 714 18.84 9.79 -14.67
N LYS A 715 18.89 8.45 -14.65
CA LYS A 715 20.12 7.68 -14.40
C LYS A 715 20.48 6.77 -15.57
N ASN A 716 21.72 6.77 -16.03
CA ASN A 716 22.19 5.89 -17.12
C ASN A 716 21.27 5.92 -18.37
N CYS A 717 20.75 7.09 -18.75
CA CYS A 717 19.88 7.26 -19.92
C CYS A 717 20.66 7.81 -21.12
N LEU A 718 20.27 7.41 -22.34
CA LEU A 718 20.87 7.87 -23.59
C LEU A 718 19.81 8.52 -24.48
N PHE A 719 19.96 9.81 -24.79
CA PHE A 719 19.13 10.50 -25.78
C PHE A 719 19.90 10.69 -27.11
N THR A 720 19.55 9.91 -28.13
CA THR A 720 20.13 10.04 -29.49
C THR A 720 19.26 10.84 -30.45
N GLY A 721 18.09 11.27 -29.99
CA GLY A 721 17.09 11.98 -30.78
C GLY A 721 17.40 13.47 -30.99
N LYS A 722 16.35 14.24 -31.27
CA LYS A 722 16.43 15.68 -31.51
C LYS A 722 15.29 16.42 -30.84
N VAL A 723 15.58 17.57 -30.21
CA VAL A 723 14.57 18.46 -29.63
C VAL A 723 14.37 19.70 -30.52
N ASN A 724 13.25 19.75 -31.22
CA ASN A 724 12.77 20.88 -32.01
C ASN A 724 11.88 21.79 -31.13
N GLY A 725 12.47 22.79 -30.49
CA GLY A 725 11.73 23.70 -29.61
C GLY A 725 10.81 24.69 -30.32
N GLY A 726 9.64 24.97 -29.71
CA GLY A 726 8.82 26.14 -30.02
C GLY A 726 9.47 27.48 -29.61
N THR A 727 8.74 28.58 -29.76
CA THR A 727 9.23 29.97 -29.60
C THR A 727 9.72 30.36 -28.19
N MET A 728 9.51 29.51 -27.19
CA MET A 728 9.91 29.70 -25.79
C MET A 728 11.09 28.78 -25.45
N LYS A 729 12.17 29.31 -24.88
CA LYS A 729 13.51 28.69 -24.87
C LYS A 729 13.73 27.58 -23.81
N LYS A 730 12.70 26.81 -23.47
CA LYS A 730 12.72 25.75 -22.44
C LYS A 730 12.88 24.36 -23.06
N ASN A 731 13.98 24.16 -23.77
CA ASN A 731 14.26 22.95 -24.54
C ASN A 731 15.54 22.29 -24.02
N GLY A 732 15.46 21.04 -23.59
CA GLY A 732 16.61 20.26 -23.10
C GLY A 732 16.60 18.83 -23.63
N ALA A 733 17.79 18.31 -23.91
CA ALA A 733 18.03 16.98 -24.43
C ALA A 733 17.72 15.87 -23.41
N LEU A 734 17.76 16.18 -22.11
CA LEU A 734 17.30 15.28 -21.05
C LEU A 734 16.02 15.80 -20.41
N ILE A 735 16.04 17.05 -19.90
CA ILE A 735 14.86 17.67 -19.26
C ILE A 735 14.51 19.06 -19.80
N GLY A 736 13.24 19.32 -20.12
CA GLY A 736 12.82 20.63 -20.65
C GLY A 736 12.81 21.75 -19.60
N GLU A 737 12.14 21.55 -18.47
CA GLU A 737 12.11 22.47 -17.32
C GLU A 737 11.88 21.72 -15.98
N THR A 738 12.30 22.33 -14.88
CA THR A 738 12.05 21.92 -13.49
C THR A 738 11.51 23.13 -12.73
N TRP A 739 10.38 22.97 -12.01
CA TRP A 739 9.62 24.08 -11.43
C TRP A 739 10.16 24.54 -10.06
N LYS A 740 10.12 25.85 -9.79
CA LYS A 740 11.02 26.50 -8.82
C LYS A 740 10.90 26.10 -7.35
N ASP A 741 9.72 25.66 -6.89
CA ASP A 741 9.45 25.43 -5.47
C ASP A 741 9.21 23.93 -5.23
N TYR A 742 9.96 23.35 -4.28
CA TYR A 742 9.86 21.94 -3.84
C TYR A 742 10.10 20.87 -4.94
N THR A 743 10.95 21.14 -5.93
CA THR A 743 11.43 20.12 -6.89
C THR A 743 12.94 19.86 -6.80
N ARG A 744 13.33 18.63 -7.16
CA ARG A 744 14.72 18.27 -7.52
C ARG A 744 14.71 17.44 -8.80
N THR A 745 15.71 17.62 -9.66
CA THR A 745 15.99 16.72 -10.78
C THR A 745 17.47 16.32 -10.72
N LEU A 746 17.76 15.06 -10.42
CA LEU A 746 19.10 14.51 -10.40
C LEU A 746 19.41 13.79 -11.71
N ILE A 747 20.57 14.08 -12.32
CA ILE A 747 21.00 13.51 -13.61
C ILE A 747 22.38 12.85 -13.47
N THR A 748 22.41 11.52 -13.48
CA THR A 748 23.61 10.69 -13.26
C THR A 748 23.86 9.74 -14.44
N ASP A 749 25.13 9.55 -14.81
CA ASP A 749 25.59 8.72 -15.94
C ASP A 749 24.79 8.86 -17.26
N SER A 750 24.17 10.02 -17.50
CA SER A 750 23.18 10.19 -18.57
C SER A 750 23.70 11.10 -19.67
N TYR A 751 23.51 10.69 -20.92
CA TYR A 751 24.16 11.30 -22.08
C TYR A 751 23.17 11.66 -23.17
N TYR A 752 23.53 12.68 -23.95
CA TYR A 752 22.76 13.09 -25.12
C TYR A 752 23.66 13.40 -26.32
N LEU A 753 23.12 13.29 -27.53
CA LEU A 753 23.85 13.57 -28.76
C LEU A 753 24.23 15.05 -28.85
N ASP A 754 25.52 15.33 -28.99
CA ASP A 754 25.99 16.67 -29.35
C ASP A 754 25.72 16.95 -30.83
N ASP A 755 24.71 17.78 -31.10
CA ASP A 755 24.40 18.35 -32.42
C ASP A 755 24.79 19.83 -32.53
N GLY A 756 25.58 20.35 -31.57
CA GLY A 756 25.99 21.74 -31.46
C GLY A 756 24.89 22.72 -31.02
N ASN A 757 23.65 22.27 -30.81
CA ASN A 757 22.50 23.11 -30.48
C ASN A 757 21.77 22.67 -29.21
N GLN A 758 21.89 21.39 -28.84
CA GLN A 758 21.27 20.81 -27.65
C GLN A 758 22.04 21.09 -26.34
N LYS A 759 21.29 21.25 -25.25
CA LYS A 759 21.76 21.32 -23.86
C LYS A 759 21.10 20.20 -23.06
N SER A 760 21.72 19.71 -21.99
CA SER A 760 21.09 18.75 -21.07
C SER A 760 19.72 19.20 -20.56
N TYR A 761 19.58 20.48 -20.23
CA TYR A 761 18.33 21.08 -19.76
C TYR A 761 17.98 22.40 -20.47
N GLY A 762 16.67 22.73 -20.50
CA GLY A 762 16.17 24.01 -20.98
C GLY A 762 16.18 25.10 -19.90
N CYS A 763 16.55 26.33 -20.26
CA CYS A 763 16.49 27.48 -19.34
C CYS A 763 16.16 28.79 -20.06
N ASN A 764 15.27 29.59 -19.48
CA ASN A 764 15.14 31.01 -19.82
C ASN A 764 16.19 31.83 -19.06
N GLY A 765 16.72 32.88 -19.68
CA GLY A 765 17.86 33.63 -19.16
C GLY A 765 17.55 34.50 -17.92
N SER A 766 17.70 33.92 -16.73
CA SER A 766 18.07 34.60 -15.48
C SER A 766 18.52 33.53 -14.46
N GLU A 767 19.84 33.36 -14.34
CA GLU A 767 20.59 32.69 -13.25
C GLU A 767 20.02 31.41 -12.58
N SER A 768 20.85 30.35 -12.67
CA SER A 768 20.74 28.99 -12.13
C SER A 768 19.57 28.09 -12.59
N ALA A 769 19.91 26.81 -12.78
CA ALA A 769 18.95 25.72 -12.95
C ALA A 769 18.51 25.24 -11.56
N HIS A 770 17.57 25.97 -10.96
CA HIS A 770 17.06 25.64 -9.61
C HIS A 770 16.50 24.21 -9.60
N GLY A 771 16.98 23.38 -8.68
CA GLY A 771 16.60 21.97 -8.54
C GLY A 771 17.35 20.98 -9.45
N VAL A 772 17.99 21.39 -10.56
CA VAL A 772 18.67 20.44 -11.48
C VAL A 772 20.12 20.22 -11.07
N ILE A 773 20.44 19.00 -10.64
CA ILE A 773 21.78 18.53 -10.28
C ILE A 773 22.27 17.61 -11.39
N ILE A 774 23.45 17.90 -11.95
CA ILE A 774 24.10 17.05 -12.96
C ILE A 774 25.45 16.62 -12.41
N GLU A 775 25.62 15.32 -12.19
CA GLU A 775 26.86 14.80 -11.62
C GLU A 775 27.96 14.61 -12.67
N THR A 776 29.21 14.55 -12.19
CA THR A 776 30.38 14.23 -12.99
C THR A 776 30.25 12.83 -13.59
N GLY A 777 29.99 12.78 -14.90
CA GLY A 777 29.70 11.52 -15.60
C GLY A 777 28.58 11.67 -16.62
N SER A 778 27.69 12.66 -16.45
CA SER A 778 26.61 13.00 -17.40
C SER A 778 27.04 14.10 -18.39
N GLY A 779 26.51 14.10 -19.62
CA GLY A 779 26.75 15.19 -20.58
C GLY A 779 26.55 14.89 -22.07
N ALA A 780 26.94 15.85 -22.90
CA ALA A 780 26.90 15.70 -24.36
C ALA A 780 27.99 14.72 -24.84
N LEU A 781 27.67 13.90 -25.85
CA LEU A 781 28.62 13.00 -26.50
C LEU A 781 28.58 13.13 -28.02
N GLY A 782 29.75 12.97 -28.63
CA GLY A 782 29.87 12.88 -30.08
C GLY A 782 29.12 11.67 -30.64
N ARG A 783 28.66 11.77 -31.89
CA ARG A 783 27.80 10.76 -32.54
C ARG A 783 28.36 9.33 -32.48
N ALA A 784 29.67 9.15 -32.60
CA ALA A 784 30.29 7.83 -32.53
C ALA A 784 30.20 7.22 -31.11
N ASP A 785 30.47 8.02 -30.08
CA ASP A 785 30.54 7.56 -28.69
C ASP A 785 29.15 7.25 -28.12
N ILE A 786 28.15 8.08 -28.44
CA ILE A 786 26.78 7.81 -27.99
C ILE A 786 26.15 6.61 -28.71
N LEU A 787 26.42 6.40 -30.01
CA LEU A 787 26.00 5.20 -30.71
C LEU A 787 26.70 3.94 -30.19
N LYS A 788 27.96 4.06 -29.77
CA LYS A 788 28.68 2.95 -29.11
C LYS A 788 28.02 2.59 -27.77
N LYS A 789 27.78 3.58 -26.89
CA LYS A 789 27.05 3.37 -25.62
C LYS A 789 25.64 2.80 -25.85
N ALA A 790 24.94 3.25 -26.90
CA ALA A 790 23.63 2.70 -27.24
C ALA A 790 23.73 1.22 -27.64
N ALA A 791 24.73 0.82 -28.43
CA ALA A 791 25.00 -0.58 -28.80
C ALA A 791 25.45 -1.50 -27.64
N GLU A 792 25.75 -0.93 -26.47
CA GLU A 792 26.03 -1.64 -25.23
C GLU A 792 24.74 -1.92 -24.41
N HIS A 793 23.61 -1.27 -24.73
CA HIS A 793 22.33 -1.47 -24.04
C HIS A 793 21.63 -2.79 -24.45
N PRO A 794 21.06 -3.57 -23.50
CA PRO A 794 20.45 -4.86 -23.79
C PRO A 794 19.32 -4.84 -24.83
N LEU A 795 18.46 -3.81 -24.82
CA LEU A 795 17.33 -3.67 -25.76
C LEU A 795 17.66 -2.84 -27.02
N TYR A 796 18.93 -2.51 -27.28
CA TYR A 796 19.30 -1.82 -28.52
C TYR A 796 19.61 -2.77 -29.68
N ARG A 797 20.02 -4.00 -29.37
CA ARG A 797 20.45 -5.02 -30.35
C ARG A 797 19.28 -5.68 -31.07
#